data_AF-A8F5H9-F1
#
_entry.id   AF-A8F5H9-F1
#
_cell.length_a   1.000
_cell.length_b   1.000
_cell.length_c   1.000
_cell.angle_alpha   90.00
_cell.angle_beta   90.00
_cell.angle_gamma   90.00
#
_symmetry.space_group_name_H-M   'P 1'
#
loop_
_entity.id
_entity.type
_entity.pdbx_description
1 polymer ?
#
loop_
_entity_poly.entity_id
_entity_poly.type
_entity_poly.pdbx_seq_one_letter_code
_entity_poly.pdbx_strand_id
1 'polypeptide(L)'
;MKKLLFIIIFLAIFSCGFSKKIVVATDIDYPPFTYIDQDGKLIGISQQLWTLFSERTGIEVELIPMNWSEALEKAKRSEVDVLDLVFMTQERKEFLNYTIPIYTITSSIYYDRDLPAINNLSDLSPYIVGVKKGDALYEIAKKSSSTVQFKFYDTYAQLAEAIKNSEIEVFLMDDIPAQYYLHRYDLVYEIRKSEPFSSNQLYWAVPKPKSEILQILNEGLNKISPREIDQIINSMIPESPSINPEMVKTISIIALCFAAGFVVFAFISQYLKKIVERSKIELQKRNEELNIYNEELEAQSQEIKAINEELEASLTALEKANQRLMDTYTLINEVFNLEEDEESFLQKAFDLVFDMFPKASAGDVSLFDKGTLRIVKSYGYEKDTINLLKLPVSKLKVPNTAVLIRNLNSLSQEKVLENTYVKVGKMASKPSHTMIVPMKFGSEVLGSISLHIVGGTEVFSEQDLKLVESLTKLIVSFFLVRRYINVREKLHNQTVLALVKALEYYDEYTQGHSQRVAELCKKMAQKLSLPEKQIELAALLHDIGKICVPQNILNKEGYLTDDEFNLVKQHPVKGFELISAVEGMQNVAKIILYHHERYDGKGYPMGLKNDEIPVESQVIFIADSFDAMTTARPYRKVPMSFAEALEEIKRCSSTQFNPKIAEVFIDIIKNDLEVGI
;
A
#
# COMPACT_ATOMS: atom_id res chain seq x y z
N MET A 1 -100.29 -64.79 -77.72
CA MET A 1 -99.01 -65.54 -77.65
C MET A 1 -97.81 -64.83 -78.31
N LYS A 2 -97.71 -63.48 -78.26
CA LYS A 2 -96.47 -62.76 -78.67
C LYS A 2 -95.88 -61.89 -77.54
N LYS A 3 -96.55 -61.81 -76.39
CA LYS A 3 -96.05 -61.20 -75.14
C LYS A 3 -95.18 -62.12 -74.28
N LEU A 4 -95.05 -63.41 -74.65
CA LEU A 4 -94.20 -64.38 -73.93
C LEU A 4 -92.82 -64.56 -74.58
N LEU A 5 -92.63 -64.12 -75.84
CA LEU A 5 -91.35 -64.19 -76.55
C LEU A 5 -90.48 -62.93 -76.33
N PHE A 6 -91.08 -61.81 -75.90
CA PHE A 6 -90.37 -60.57 -75.59
C PHE A 6 -89.74 -60.57 -74.18
N ILE A 7 -90.21 -61.47 -73.30
CA ILE A 7 -89.71 -61.60 -71.92
C ILE A 7 -88.54 -62.60 -71.84
N ILE A 8 -88.39 -63.50 -72.81
CA ILE A 8 -87.31 -64.50 -72.83
C ILE A 8 -86.04 -64.01 -73.56
N ILE A 9 -86.15 -62.99 -74.42
CA ILE A 9 -84.98 -62.32 -75.05
C ILE A 9 -84.45 -61.16 -74.19
N PHE A 10 -85.26 -60.63 -73.26
CA PHE A 10 -84.82 -59.64 -72.26
C PHE A 10 -84.13 -60.30 -71.03
N LEU A 11 -84.21 -61.63 -70.91
CA LEU A 11 -83.60 -62.45 -69.85
C LEU A 11 -82.35 -63.23 -70.29
N ALA A 12 -81.80 -62.95 -71.48
CA ALA A 12 -80.63 -63.64 -72.04
C ALA A 12 -79.40 -62.74 -72.32
N ILE A 13 -79.41 -61.49 -71.84
CA ILE A 13 -78.20 -60.63 -71.77
C ILE A 13 -77.80 -60.35 -70.31
N PHE A 14 -78.59 -60.80 -69.34
CA PHE A 14 -78.23 -60.87 -67.93
C PHE A 14 -77.74 -62.28 -67.55
N SER A 15 -76.81 -62.83 -68.34
CA SER A 15 -76.03 -64.02 -67.95
C SER A 15 -74.82 -64.18 -68.86
N CYS A 16 -74.02 -63.11 -69.00
CA CYS A 16 -72.58 -63.31 -69.09
C CYS A 16 -72.01 -62.79 -67.78
N GLY A 17 -72.16 -63.60 -66.74
CA GLY A 17 -71.27 -63.57 -65.60
C GLY A 17 -69.88 -63.95 -66.09
N PHE A 18 -69.19 -63.00 -66.72
CA PHE A 18 -67.81 -62.80 -66.35
C PHE A 18 -67.89 -61.97 -65.07
N SER A 19 -67.86 -62.65 -63.92
CA SER A 19 -67.32 -62.06 -62.70
C SER A 19 -65.95 -61.52 -63.12
N LYS A 20 -65.87 -60.25 -63.51
CA LYS A 20 -64.60 -59.61 -63.85
C LYS A 20 -63.93 -59.43 -62.49
N LYS A 21 -63.22 -60.48 -62.07
CA LYS A 21 -62.49 -60.52 -60.82
C LYS A 21 -61.54 -59.34 -60.83
N ILE A 22 -61.72 -58.40 -59.91
CA ILE A 22 -60.85 -57.23 -59.82
C ILE A 22 -59.59 -57.66 -59.08
N VAL A 23 -58.45 -57.55 -59.75
CA VAL A 23 -57.15 -57.87 -59.17
C VAL A 23 -56.56 -56.64 -58.50
N VAL A 24 -56.53 -56.65 -57.16
CA VAL A 24 -56.04 -55.54 -56.34
C VAL A 24 -54.65 -55.89 -55.81
N ALA A 25 -53.66 -55.05 -56.11
CA ALA A 25 -52.37 -55.11 -55.45
C ALA A 25 -52.43 -54.40 -54.11
N THR A 26 -52.01 -55.09 -53.06
CA THR A 26 -51.99 -54.55 -51.69
C THR A 26 -50.64 -54.76 -51.04
N ASP A 27 -50.28 -53.83 -50.17
CA ASP A 27 -49.05 -53.85 -49.40
C ASP A 27 -49.07 -54.97 -48.36
N ILE A 28 -47.97 -55.72 -48.24
CA ILE A 28 -47.78 -56.72 -47.18
C ILE A 28 -47.42 -56.11 -45.83
N ASP A 29 -47.09 -54.82 -45.79
CA ASP A 29 -46.60 -54.18 -44.59
C ASP A 29 -47.06 -52.72 -44.42
N TYR A 30 -48.31 -52.56 -44.01
CA TYR A 30 -48.96 -51.30 -43.66
C TYR A 30 -49.97 -51.50 -42.51
N PRO A 31 -49.56 -51.94 -41.31
CA PRO A 31 -50.48 -52.22 -40.21
C PRO A 31 -51.12 -50.94 -39.65
N PRO A 32 -52.36 -51.00 -39.11
CA PRO A 32 -53.30 -52.13 -39.11
C PRO A 32 -54.10 -52.21 -40.43
N PHE A 33 -53.75 -51.44 -41.46
CA PHE A 33 -54.49 -51.43 -42.72
C PHE A 33 -54.35 -52.72 -43.50
N THR A 34 -53.12 -53.17 -43.75
CA THR A 34 -52.81 -54.45 -44.38
C THR A 34 -51.47 -54.97 -43.89
N TYR A 35 -51.43 -56.20 -43.40
CA TYR A 35 -50.18 -56.83 -43.00
C TYR A 35 -50.31 -58.35 -42.98
N ILE A 36 -49.17 -59.04 -43.03
CA ILE A 36 -49.11 -60.49 -42.87
C ILE A 36 -49.04 -60.82 -41.37
N ASP A 37 -49.96 -61.68 -40.90
CA ASP A 37 -49.95 -62.17 -39.52
C ASP A 37 -48.90 -63.27 -39.28
N GLN A 38 -48.86 -63.82 -38.06
CA GLN A 38 -47.89 -64.86 -37.69
C GLN A 38 -48.11 -66.18 -38.46
N ASP A 39 -49.32 -66.41 -38.98
CA ASP A 39 -49.71 -67.60 -39.73
C ASP A 39 -49.49 -67.42 -41.25
N GLY A 40 -48.92 -66.29 -41.68
CA GLY A 40 -48.64 -66.00 -43.09
C GLY A 40 -49.85 -65.52 -43.87
N LYS A 41 -50.95 -65.16 -43.20
CA LYS A 41 -52.19 -64.70 -43.84
C LYS A 41 -52.23 -63.18 -43.91
N LEU A 42 -52.69 -62.66 -45.05
CA LEU A 42 -53.01 -61.24 -45.19
C LEU A 42 -54.24 -60.90 -44.34
N ILE A 43 -54.06 -59.99 -43.39
CA ILE A 43 -55.11 -59.44 -42.54
C ILE A 43 -55.05 -57.92 -42.50
N GLY A 44 -56.11 -57.28 -42.02
CA GLY A 44 -56.16 -55.83 -41.78
C GLY A 44 -57.45 -55.18 -42.25
N ILE A 45 -57.55 -53.87 -42.01
CA ILE A 45 -58.70 -53.03 -42.39
C ILE A 45 -59.03 -53.17 -43.88
N SER A 46 -58.02 -53.15 -44.77
CA SER A 46 -58.31 -53.18 -46.21
C SER A 46 -58.91 -54.49 -46.67
N GLN A 47 -58.50 -55.63 -46.08
CA GLN A 47 -59.14 -56.91 -46.36
C GLN A 47 -60.62 -56.88 -46.03
N GLN A 48 -60.99 -56.28 -44.90
CA GLN A 48 -62.39 -56.12 -44.50
C GLN A 48 -63.13 -55.16 -45.44
N LEU A 49 -62.51 -54.05 -45.84
CA LEU A 49 -63.11 -53.09 -46.79
C LEU A 49 -63.38 -53.71 -48.16
N TRP A 50 -62.44 -54.49 -48.70
CA TRP A 50 -62.63 -55.20 -49.97
C TRP A 50 -63.64 -56.34 -49.88
N THR A 51 -63.72 -57.01 -48.72
CA THR A 51 -64.77 -58.00 -48.44
C THR A 51 -66.15 -57.31 -48.43
N LEU A 52 -66.29 -56.20 -47.70
CA LEU A 52 -67.53 -55.41 -47.65
C LEU A 52 -67.91 -54.86 -49.03
N PHE A 53 -66.93 -54.39 -49.81
CA PHE A 53 -67.15 -53.97 -51.19
C PHE A 53 -67.69 -55.11 -52.06
N SER A 54 -67.09 -56.30 -51.95
CA SER A 54 -67.54 -57.48 -52.68
C SER A 54 -68.97 -57.88 -52.30
N GLU A 55 -69.31 -57.82 -51.01
CA GLU A 55 -70.67 -58.08 -50.51
C GLU A 55 -71.71 -57.07 -51.01
N ARG A 56 -71.36 -55.78 -51.07
CA ARG A 56 -72.28 -54.69 -51.46
C ARG A 56 -72.46 -54.58 -52.98
N THR A 57 -71.47 -55.00 -53.75
CA THR A 57 -71.48 -54.88 -55.22
C THR A 57 -71.75 -56.21 -55.93
N GLY A 58 -71.48 -57.34 -55.29
CA GLY A 58 -71.46 -58.66 -55.90
C GLY A 58 -70.24 -58.92 -56.79
N ILE A 59 -69.24 -58.02 -56.79
CA ILE A 59 -68.03 -58.13 -57.59
C ILE A 59 -66.99 -58.91 -56.81
N GLU A 60 -66.40 -59.94 -57.42
CA GLU A 60 -65.33 -60.71 -56.81
C GLU A 60 -64.00 -59.92 -56.85
N VAL A 61 -63.31 -59.87 -55.71
CA VAL A 61 -62.04 -59.16 -55.56
C VAL A 61 -60.94 -60.14 -55.16
N GLU A 62 -59.81 -60.08 -55.85
CA GLU A 62 -58.59 -60.79 -55.48
C GLU A 62 -57.56 -59.81 -54.92
N LEU A 63 -57.20 -59.97 -53.65
CA LEU A 63 -56.09 -59.24 -53.05
C LEU A 63 -54.80 -60.01 -53.30
N ILE A 64 -53.86 -59.40 -54.03
CA ILE A 64 -52.50 -59.93 -54.23
C ILE A 64 -51.55 -59.17 -53.30
N PRO A 65 -51.12 -59.80 -52.18
CA PRO A 65 -50.14 -59.20 -51.27
C PRO A 65 -48.75 -59.17 -51.92
N MET A 66 -48.10 -58.01 -51.93
CA MET A 66 -46.72 -57.85 -52.40
C MET A 66 -46.04 -56.66 -51.72
N ASN A 67 -44.73 -56.49 -51.93
CA ASN A 67 -44.05 -55.29 -51.45
C ASN A 67 -44.60 -54.04 -52.15
N TRP A 68 -44.77 -52.93 -51.41
CA TRP A 68 -45.32 -51.69 -51.94
C TRP A 68 -44.66 -51.20 -53.25
N SER A 69 -43.33 -51.25 -53.31
CA SER A 69 -42.59 -50.83 -54.52
C SER A 69 -42.89 -51.72 -55.75
N GLU A 70 -43.13 -53.02 -55.54
CA GLU A 70 -43.56 -53.94 -56.59
C GLU A 70 -45.00 -53.65 -57.02
N ALA A 71 -45.91 -53.42 -56.07
CA ALA A 71 -47.30 -53.05 -56.34
C ALA A 71 -47.38 -51.80 -57.23
N LEU A 72 -46.59 -50.78 -56.92
CA LEU A 72 -46.53 -49.54 -57.67
C LEU A 72 -45.99 -49.76 -59.11
N GLU A 73 -44.95 -50.58 -59.28
CA GLU A 73 -44.40 -50.88 -60.61
C GLU A 73 -45.36 -51.73 -61.47
N LYS A 74 -46.03 -52.72 -60.86
CA LYS A 74 -47.08 -53.50 -61.54
C LYS A 74 -48.26 -52.63 -61.94
N ALA A 75 -48.64 -51.66 -61.11
CA ALA A 75 -49.69 -50.69 -61.44
C ALA A 75 -49.27 -49.79 -62.62
N LYS A 76 -48.03 -49.28 -62.67
CA LYS A 76 -47.49 -48.51 -63.82
C LYS A 76 -47.55 -49.30 -65.12
N ARG A 77 -47.24 -50.61 -65.07
CA ARG A 77 -47.30 -51.54 -66.21
C ARG A 77 -48.72 -52.03 -66.51
N SER A 78 -49.71 -51.59 -65.74
CA SER A 78 -51.12 -52.04 -65.83
C SER A 78 -51.30 -53.56 -65.67
N GLU A 79 -50.39 -54.22 -64.94
CA GLU A 79 -50.45 -55.67 -64.64
C GLU A 79 -51.51 -56.01 -63.58
N VAL A 80 -51.93 -55.03 -62.78
CA VAL A 80 -52.99 -55.14 -61.76
C VAL A 80 -54.14 -54.20 -62.11
N ASP A 81 -55.33 -54.44 -61.59
CA ASP A 81 -56.51 -53.61 -61.88
C ASP A 81 -56.61 -52.41 -60.96
N VAL A 82 -56.26 -52.60 -59.68
CA VAL A 82 -56.34 -51.58 -58.65
C VAL A 82 -55.11 -51.64 -57.76
N LEU A 83 -54.62 -50.47 -57.37
CA LEU A 83 -53.64 -50.29 -56.32
C LEU A 83 -54.37 -49.86 -55.04
N ASP A 84 -54.19 -50.63 -53.99
CA ASP A 84 -54.85 -50.42 -52.70
C ASP A 84 -54.22 -49.26 -51.90
N LEU A 85 -55.05 -48.58 -51.10
CA LEU A 85 -54.68 -47.56 -50.11
C LEU A 85 -53.49 -46.66 -50.51
N VAL A 86 -53.58 -46.00 -51.65
CA VAL A 86 -52.49 -45.19 -52.21
C VAL A 86 -52.70 -43.69 -51.97
N PHE A 87 -51.60 -42.96 -51.72
CA PHE A 87 -51.59 -41.50 -51.74
C PHE A 87 -51.60 -40.94 -53.17
N MET A 88 -52.36 -39.87 -53.34
CA MET A 88 -52.38 -39.10 -54.56
C MET A 88 -51.20 -38.12 -54.60
N THR A 89 -50.20 -38.37 -55.45
CA THR A 89 -49.08 -37.45 -55.70
C THR A 89 -49.11 -36.93 -57.14
N GLN A 90 -48.37 -35.85 -57.42
CA GLN A 90 -48.33 -35.32 -58.79
C GLN A 90 -47.69 -36.30 -59.78
N GLU A 91 -46.64 -37.02 -59.37
CA GLU A 91 -45.99 -38.05 -60.19
C GLU A 91 -46.95 -39.21 -60.47
N ARG A 92 -47.72 -39.65 -59.47
CA ARG A 92 -48.63 -40.79 -59.60
C ARG A 92 -49.88 -40.48 -60.43
N LYS A 93 -50.36 -39.22 -60.40
CA LYS A 93 -51.44 -38.75 -61.29
C LYS A 93 -51.11 -38.87 -62.78
N GLU A 94 -49.84 -39.02 -63.15
CA GLU A 94 -49.47 -39.22 -64.56
C GLU A 94 -49.97 -40.56 -65.08
N PHE A 95 -50.04 -41.59 -64.24
CA PHE A 95 -50.40 -42.97 -64.65
C PHE A 95 -51.56 -43.61 -63.85
N LEU A 96 -52.05 -42.99 -62.77
CA LEU A 96 -53.19 -43.47 -61.96
C LEU A 96 -54.39 -42.51 -62.02
N ASN A 97 -55.59 -43.09 -61.92
CA ASN A 97 -56.83 -42.42 -61.57
C ASN A 97 -57.29 -42.86 -60.17
N TYR A 98 -57.97 -41.99 -59.42
CA TYR A 98 -58.27 -42.22 -58.01
C TYR A 98 -59.77 -42.19 -57.74
N THR A 99 -60.20 -43.03 -56.80
CA THR A 99 -61.58 -43.08 -56.29
C THR A 99 -61.93 -41.87 -55.42
N ILE A 100 -63.14 -41.83 -54.86
CA ILE A 100 -63.44 -40.99 -53.69
C ILE A 100 -62.55 -41.41 -52.50
N PRO A 101 -62.14 -40.47 -51.63
CA PRO A 101 -61.24 -40.78 -50.53
C PRO A 101 -61.88 -41.75 -49.53
N ILE A 102 -61.12 -42.74 -49.08
CA ILE A 102 -61.57 -43.78 -48.14
C ILE A 102 -61.34 -43.33 -46.70
N TYR A 103 -60.13 -42.85 -46.39
CA TYR A 103 -59.74 -42.46 -45.05
C TYR A 103 -58.70 -41.34 -45.09
N THR A 104 -58.66 -40.49 -44.07
CA THR A 104 -57.63 -39.46 -43.93
C THR A 104 -56.65 -39.88 -42.85
N ILE A 105 -55.36 -39.91 -43.19
CA ILE A 105 -54.28 -40.27 -42.29
C ILE A 105 -53.27 -39.14 -42.19
N THR A 106 -52.70 -38.98 -41.00
CA THR A 106 -51.63 -38.03 -40.74
C THR A 106 -50.28 -38.73 -40.83
N SER A 107 -49.28 -38.02 -41.35
CA SER A 107 -47.91 -38.49 -41.47
C SER A 107 -46.97 -37.52 -40.75
N SER A 108 -46.04 -38.07 -39.98
CA SER A 108 -45.16 -37.27 -39.11
C SER A 108 -43.71 -37.68 -39.27
N ILE A 109 -42.82 -36.81 -38.80
CA ILE A 109 -41.40 -37.13 -38.66
C ILE A 109 -41.24 -37.81 -37.31
N TYR A 110 -40.65 -38.99 -37.34
CA TYR A 110 -40.29 -39.73 -36.13
C TYR A 110 -38.78 -39.72 -35.99
N TYR A 111 -38.30 -39.39 -34.79
CA TYR A 111 -36.88 -39.21 -34.56
C TYR A 111 -36.49 -39.60 -33.14
N ASP A 112 -35.24 -40.01 -32.97
CA ASP A 112 -34.70 -40.36 -31.67
C ASP A 112 -34.87 -39.21 -30.66
N ARG A 113 -35.29 -39.53 -29.43
CA ARG A 113 -35.56 -38.56 -28.37
C ARG A 113 -34.34 -37.72 -28.02
N ASP A 114 -33.13 -38.21 -28.24
CA ASP A 114 -31.89 -37.51 -27.94
C ASP A 114 -31.52 -36.47 -29.01
N LEU A 115 -32.17 -36.50 -30.18
CA LEU A 115 -31.99 -35.46 -31.19
C LEU A 115 -32.70 -34.14 -30.81
N PRO A 116 -32.19 -32.98 -31.30
CA PRO A 116 -32.90 -31.72 -31.25
C PRO A 116 -34.31 -31.84 -31.85
N ALA A 117 -35.25 -31.03 -31.36
CA ALA A 117 -36.62 -31.06 -31.85
C ALA A 117 -36.68 -30.77 -33.36
N ILE A 118 -37.11 -31.77 -34.14
CA ILE A 118 -37.35 -31.66 -35.58
C ILE A 118 -38.83 -31.28 -35.76
N ASN A 119 -39.08 -30.08 -36.27
CA ASN A 119 -40.45 -29.53 -36.34
C ASN A 119 -41.03 -29.59 -37.75
N ASN A 120 -40.19 -29.67 -38.78
CA ASN A 120 -40.65 -29.64 -40.18
C ASN A 120 -39.67 -30.37 -41.11
N LEU A 121 -40.07 -30.58 -42.38
CA LEU A 121 -39.27 -31.32 -43.37
C LEU A 121 -37.94 -30.65 -43.75
N SER A 122 -37.78 -29.33 -43.54
CA SER A 122 -36.53 -28.64 -43.88
C SER A 122 -35.40 -28.94 -42.87
N ASP A 123 -35.76 -29.30 -41.64
CA ASP A 123 -34.86 -29.68 -40.56
C ASP A 123 -34.19 -31.05 -40.80
N LEU A 124 -34.63 -31.81 -41.82
CA LEU A 124 -34.14 -33.16 -42.12
C LEU A 124 -32.74 -33.20 -42.77
N SER A 125 -32.27 -32.07 -43.30
CA SER A 125 -31.02 -32.00 -44.08
C SER A 125 -29.76 -32.56 -43.39
N PRO A 126 -29.59 -32.46 -42.06
CA PRO A 126 -28.44 -33.03 -41.35
C PRO A 126 -28.48 -34.56 -41.20
N TYR A 127 -29.62 -35.21 -41.45
CA TYR A 127 -29.87 -36.60 -41.06
C TYR A 127 -30.01 -37.52 -42.28
N ILE A 128 -29.69 -38.81 -42.07
CA ILE A 128 -30.07 -39.87 -43.00
C ILE A 128 -31.49 -40.31 -42.64
N VAL A 129 -32.44 -40.03 -43.52
CA VAL A 129 -33.87 -40.27 -43.26
C VAL A 129 -34.30 -41.64 -43.80
N GLY A 130 -34.78 -42.50 -42.91
CA GLY A 130 -35.39 -43.77 -43.26
C GLY A 130 -36.75 -43.58 -43.93
N VAL A 131 -36.91 -44.18 -45.11
CA VAL A 131 -38.18 -44.17 -45.86
C VAL A 131 -38.45 -45.53 -46.49
N LYS A 132 -39.72 -45.92 -46.59
CA LYS A 132 -40.11 -47.13 -47.31
C LYS A 132 -39.98 -46.91 -48.83
N LYS A 133 -39.48 -47.90 -49.55
CA LYS A 133 -39.23 -47.82 -51.00
C LYS A 133 -40.54 -47.64 -51.76
N GLY A 134 -40.61 -46.60 -52.59
CA GLY A 134 -41.82 -46.24 -53.34
C GLY A 134 -42.90 -45.54 -52.50
N ASP A 135 -42.62 -45.18 -51.26
CA ASP A 135 -43.54 -44.43 -50.41
C ASP A 135 -43.72 -42.98 -50.92
N ALA A 136 -44.93 -42.46 -50.83
CA ALA A 136 -45.24 -41.07 -51.20
C ALA A 136 -44.60 -40.07 -50.23
N LEU A 137 -44.30 -40.47 -48.98
CA LEU A 137 -43.62 -39.60 -48.02
C LEU A 137 -42.23 -39.19 -48.51
N TYR A 138 -41.53 -40.05 -49.25
CA TYR A 138 -40.28 -39.69 -49.94
C TYR A 138 -40.50 -38.60 -51.00
N GLU A 139 -41.52 -38.72 -51.84
CA GLU A 139 -41.84 -37.73 -52.88
C GLU A 139 -42.16 -36.35 -52.25
N ILE A 140 -42.93 -36.35 -51.14
CA ILE A 140 -43.29 -35.14 -50.38
C ILE A 140 -42.05 -34.50 -49.72
N ALA A 141 -41.21 -35.31 -49.07
CA ALA A 141 -40.01 -34.83 -48.39
C ALA A 141 -38.97 -34.29 -49.39
N LYS A 142 -38.71 -35.02 -50.48
CA LYS A 142 -37.78 -34.61 -51.54
C LYS A 142 -38.16 -33.29 -52.21
N LYS A 143 -39.46 -33.03 -52.39
CA LYS A 143 -39.94 -31.76 -52.94
C LYS A 143 -39.70 -30.59 -51.99
N SER A 144 -39.75 -30.86 -50.68
CA SER A 144 -39.60 -29.84 -49.65
C SER A 144 -38.14 -29.46 -49.39
N SER A 145 -37.20 -30.38 -49.63
CA SER A 145 -35.75 -30.10 -49.59
C SER A 145 -34.96 -31.05 -50.49
N SER A 146 -34.12 -30.49 -51.37
CA SER A 146 -33.27 -31.26 -52.31
C SER A 146 -31.98 -31.78 -51.68
N THR A 147 -31.67 -31.41 -50.44
CA THR A 147 -30.41 -31.74 -49.75
C THR A 147 -30.50 -32.92 -48.78
N VAL A 148 -31.71 -33.46 -48.54
CA VAL A 148 -31.94 -34.56 -47.61
C VAL A 148 -31.40 -35.88 -48.17
N GLN A 149 -30.68 -36.63 -47.33
CA GLN A 149 -30.21 -37.98 -47.66
C GLN A 149 -31.23 -39.02 -47.19
N PHE A 150 -31.54 -39.99 -48.05
CA PHE A 150 -32.54 -41.02 -47.78
C PHE A 150 -31.92 -42.42 -47.79
N LYS A 151 -32.30 -43.25 -46.81
CA LYS A 151 -32.04 -44.70 -46.79
C LYS A 151 -33.37 -45.43 -46.99
N PHE A 152 -33.42 -46.28 -48.02
CA PHE A 152 -34.65 -46.98 -48.43
C PHE A 152 -34.75 -48.37 -47.82
N TYR A 153 -35.95 -48.71 -47.36
CA TYR A 153 -36.31 -50.02 -46.80
C TYR A 153 -37.48 -50.64 -47.56
N ASP A 154 -37.55 -51.96 -47.70
CA ASP A 154 -38.64 -52.60 -48.44
C ASP A 154 -39.95 -52.64 -47.63
N THR A 155 -39.84 -52.60 -46.29
CA THR A 155 -40.95 -52.68 -45.32
C THR A 155 -40.78 -51.66 -44.19
N TYR A 156 -41.88 -51.17 -43.61
CA TYR A 156 -41.89 -50.41 -42.36
C TYR A 156 -41.37 -51.23 -41.18
N ALA A 157 -41.56 -52.56 -41.17
CA ALA A 157 -40.93 -53.45 -40.18
C ALA A 157 -39.40 -53.34 -40.19
N GLN A 158 -38.77 -53.42 -41.37
CA GLN A 158 -37.31 -53.23 -41.51
C GLN A 158 -36.87 -51.82 -41.11
N LEU A 159 -37.68 -50.81 -41.42
CA LEU A 159 -37.40 -49.43 -41.03
C LEU A 159 -37.47 -49.25 -39.50
N ALA A 160 -38.47 -49.83 -38.83
CA ALA A 160 -38.60 -49.80 -37.38
C ALA A 160 -37.48 -50.57 -36.68
N GLU A 161 -37.05 -51.71 -37.25
CA GLU A 161 -35.89 -52.46 -36.77
C GLU A 161 -34.58 -51.68 -36.93
N ALA A 162 -34.41 -50.95 -38.04
CA ALA A 162 -33.25 -50.10 -38.24
C ALA A 162 -33.17 -48.94 -37.24
N ILE A 163 -34.33 -48.38 -36.82
CA ILE A 163 -34.39 -47.39 -35.73
C ILE A 163 -34.01 -48.03 -34.40
N LYS A 164 -34.59 -49.20 -34.08
CA LYS A 164 -34.26 -49.94 -32.86
C LYS A 164 -32.77 -50.29 -32.75
N ASN A 165 -32.14 -50.59 -33.89
CA ASN A 165 -30.72 -50.91 -33.98
C ASN A 165 -29.84 -49.66 -34.14
N SER A 166 -30.41 -48.45 -34.06
CA SER A 166 -29.72 -47.17 -34.22
C SER A 166 -28.96 -47.02 -35.54
N GLU A 167 -29.39 -47.69 -36.61
CA GLU A 167 -28.81 -47.54 -37.95
C GLU A 167 -29.25 -46.26 -38.66
N ILE A 168 -30.40 -45.74 -38.24
CA ILE A 168 -30.97 -44.45 -38.61
C ILE A 168 -31.55 -43.84 -37.34
N GLU A 169 -31.64 -42.51 -37.29
CA GLU A 169 -32.18 -41.79 -36.12
C GLU A 169 -33.47 -41.05 -36.46
N VAL A 170 -33.81 -40.95 -37.74
CA VAL A 170 -34.97 -40.20 -38.25
C VAL A 170 -35.66 -41.00 -39.34
N PHE A 171 -36.98 -41.09 -39.31
CA PHE A 171 -37.79 -41.76 -40.32
C PHE A 171 -39.12 -41.08 -40.57
N LEU A 172 -39.70 -41.35 -41.74
CA LEU A 172 -41.05 -40.89 -42.12
C LEU A 172 -41.99 -42.09 -42.17
N MET A 173 -43.14 -41.97 -41.52
CA MET A 173 -44.19 -42.98 -41.54
C MET A 173 -45.54 -42.32 -41.24
N ASP A 174 -46.62 -42.96 -41.68
CA ASP A 174 -47.96 -42.59 -41.27
C ASP A 174 -48.19 -42.91 -39.78
N ASP A 175 -48.99 -42.09 -39.11
CA ASP A 175 -49.07 -42.09 -37.66
C ASP A 175 -49.61 -43.39 -37.07
N ILE A 176 -50.57 -44.03 -37.76
CA ILE A 176 -51.20 -45.26 -37.27
C ILE A 176 -50.24 -46.46 -37.42
N PRO A 177 -49.62 -46.71 -38.60
CA PRO A 177 -48.54 -47.71 -38.69
C PRO A 177 -47.35 -47.43 -37.79
N ALA A 178 -46.97 -46.17 -37.60
CA ALA A 178 -45.90 -45.81 -36.69
C ALA A 178 -46.26 -46.18 -35.25
N GLN A 179 -47.47 -45.86 -34.77
CA GLN A 179 -47.92 -46.28 -33.44
C GLN A 179 -47.89 -47.81 -33.28
N TYR A 180 -48.36 -48.55 -34.28
CA TYR A 180 -48.30 -50.01 -34.27
C TYR A 180 -46.86 -50.50 -34.08
N TYR A 181 -45.91 -49.97 -34.85
CA TYR A 181 -44.51 -50.40 -34.78
C TYR A 181 -43.78 -49.92 -33.54
N LEU A 182 -44.02 -48.69 -33.09
CA LEU A 182 -43.45 -48.17 -31.85
C LEU A 182 -43.90 -49.00 -30.64
N HIS A 183 -45.16 -49.41 -30.57
CA HIS A 183 -45.62 -50.33 -29.53
C HIS A 183 -45.03 -51.73 -29.69
N ARG A 184 -44.99 -52.26 -30.91
CA ARG A 184 -44.49 -53.62 -31.18
C ARG A 184 -43.00 -53.77 -30.85
N TYR A 185 -42.21 -52.73 -31.05
CA TYR A 185 -40.76 -52.73 -30.80
C TYR A 185 -40.35 -52.09 -29.47
N ASP A 186 -41.32 -51.64 -28.64
CA ASP A 186 -41.13 -50.95 -27.36
C ASP A 186 -40.41 -49.59 -27.44
N LEU A 187 -40.58 -48.89 -28.57
CA LEU A 187 -39.92 -47.62 -28.89
C LEU A 187 -40.75 -46.37 -28.51
N VAL A 188 -41.91 -46.54 -27.86
CA VAL A 188 -42.87 -45.44 -27.56
C VAL A 188 -42.24 -44.31 -26.73
N TYR A 189 -41.27 -44.65 -25.87
CA TYR A 189 -40.55 -43.66 -25.05
C TYR A 189 -39.18 -43.28 -25.61
N GLU A 190 -38.70 -43.95 -26.65
CA GLU A 190 -37.38 -43.67 -27.24
C GLU A 190 -37.50 -42.74 -28.45
N ILE A 191 -38.65 -42.76 -29.12
CA ILE A 191 -38.87 -41.99 -30.35
C ILE A 191 -39.83 -40.83 -30.08
N ARG A 192 -39.42 -39.64 -30.46
CA ARG A 192 -40.26 -38.44 -30.55
C ARG A 192 -40.98 -38.39 -31.89
N LYS A 193 -42.13 -37.73 -31.88
CA LYS A 193 -42.97 -37.46 -33.04
C LYS A 193 -43.05 -35.94 -33.24
N SER A 194 -42.87 -35.45 -34.46
CA SER A 194 -43.15 -34.06 -34.82
C SER A 194 -44.65 -33.78 -34.88
N GLU A 195 -45.04 -32.51 -35.00
CA GLU A 195 -46.37 -32.21 -35.55
C GLU A 195 -46.51 -32.85 -36.94
N PRO A 196 -47.70 -33.35 -37.33
CA PRO A 196 -47.91 -33.94 -38.63
C PRO A 196 -47.54 -32.97 -39.75
N PHE A 197 -46.57 -33.34 -40.59
CA PHE A 197 -46.17 -32.52 -41.74
C PHE A 197 -47.13 -32.71 -42.93
N SER A 198 -47.94 -33.78 -42.90
CA SER A 198 -48.91 -34.07 -43.95
C SER A 198 -50.16 -34.71 -43.37
N SER A 199 -51.30 -34.39 -43.99
CA SER A 199 -52.56 -35.09 -43.79
C SER A 199 -53.07 -35.46 -45.18
N ASN A 200 -53.00 -36.75 -45.50
CA ASN A 200 -53.30 -37.28 -46.83
C ASN A 200 -54.53 -38.18 -46.79
N GLN A 201 -55.20 -38.25 -47.93
CA GLN A 201 -56.30 -39.19 -48.11
C GLN A 201 -55.79 -40.47 -48.77
N LEU A 202 -56.26 -41.60 -48.27
CA LEU A 202 -56.06 -42.92 -48.84
C LEU A 202 -57.14 -43.18 -49.88
N TYR A 203 -56.72 -43.70 -51.03
CA TYR A 203 -57.57 -43.99 -52.17
C TYR A 203 -57.35 -45.41 -52.67
N TRP A 204 -58.36 -45.98 -53.30
CA TRP A 204 -58.11 -46.99 -54.33
C TRP A 204 -57.79 -46.29 -55.64
N ALA A 205 -56.73 -46.73 -56.33
CA ALA A 205 -56.34 -46.14 -57.60
C ALA A 205 -56.28 -47.17 -58.72
N VAL A 206 -56.64 -46.74 -59.91
CA VAL A 206 -56.74 -47.57 -61.11
C VAL A 206 -55.71 -47.07 -62.13
N PRO A 207 -54.90 -47.94 -62.75
CA PRO A 207 -54.05 -47.54 -63.87
C PRO A 207 -54.87 -46.86 -64.96
N LYS A 208 -54.41 -45.73 -65.50
CA LYS A 208 -55.15 -44.97 -66.53
C LYS A 208 -55.64 -45.81 -67.72
N PRO A 209 -54.88 -46.82 -68.22
CA PRO A 209 -55.38 -47.69 -69.28
C PRO A 209 -56.63 -48.51 -68.91
N LYS A 210 -56.96 -48.65 -67.63
CA LYS A 210 -58.10 -49.40 -67.08
C LYS A 210 -59.17 -48.50 -66.46
N SER A 211 -59.26 -47.25 -66.91
CA SER A 211 -60.14 -46.21 -66.32
C SER A 211 -61.61 -46.62 -66.18
N GLU A 212 -62.10 -47.58 -66.97
CA GLU A 212 -63.45 -48.10 -66.85
C GLU A 212 -63.75 -48.72 -65.48
N ILE A 213 -62.73 -49.23 -64.79
CA ILE A 213 -62.86 -49.81 -63.44
C ILE A 213 -63.15 -48.72 -62.40
N LEU A 214 -62.72 -47.48 -62.64
CA LEU A 214 -62.86 -46.40 -61.67
C LEU A 214 -64.32 -46.09 -61.33
N GLN A 215 -65.20 -46.09 -62.34
CA GLN A 215 -66.61 -45.85 -62.12
C GLN A 215 -67.23 -46.95 -61.24
N ILE A 216 -66.85 -48.20 -61.49
CA ILE A 216 -67.31 -49.36 -60.71
C ILE A 216 -66.89 -49.22 -59.23
N LEU A 217 -65.64 -48.84 -58.98
CA LEU A 217 -65.15 -48.65 -57.61
C LEU A 217 -65.87 -47.51 -56.89
N ASN A 218 -66.07 -46.37 -57.55
CA ASN A 218 -66.79 -45.23 -56.94
C ASN A 218 -68.26 -45.54 -56.67
N GLU A 219 -68.95 -46.22 -57.59
CA GLU A 219 -70.33 -46.66 -57.37
C GLU A 219 -70.43 -47.68 -56.23
N GLY A 220 -69.44 -48.57 -56.10
CA GLY A 220 -69.38 -49.52 -54.99
C GLY A 220 -69.05 -48.87 -53.66
N LEU A 221 -68.11 -47.93 -53.61
CA LEU A 221 -67.81 -47.15 -52.40
C LEU A 221 -69.01 -46.31 -51.95
N ASN A 222 -69.80 -45.75 -52.89
CA ASN A 222 -71.03 -45.02 -52.56
C ASN A 222 -72.14 -45.92 -51.96
N LYS A 223 -72.04 -47.25 -52.07
CA LYS A 223 -72.95 -48.21 -51.40
C LYS A 223 -72.50 -48.55 -49.97
N ILE A 224 -71.31 -48.11 -49.56
CA ILE A 224 -70.77 -48.29 -48.23
C ILE A 224 -70.90 -46.94 -47.50
N SER A 225 -71.60 -46.92 -46.36
CA SER A 225 -71.73 -45.69 -45.59
C SER A 225 -70.42 -45.32 -44.90
N PRO A 226 -70.13 -44.01 -44.70
CA PRO A 226 -68.97 -43.58 -43.91
C PRO A 226 -68.91 -44.23 -42.53
N ARG A 227 -70.07 -44.49 -41.89
CA ARG A 227 -70.13 -45.17 -40.59
C ARG A 227 -69.66 -46.62 -40.64
N GLU A 228 -69.90 -47.35 -41.73
CA GLU A 228 -69.40 -48.73 -41.89
C GLU A 228 -67.88 -48.73 -42.09
N ILE A 229 -67.36 -47.78 -42.86
CA ILE A 229 -65.90 -47.58 -43.02
C ILE A 229 -65.29 -47.24 -41.65
N ASP A 230 -65.86 -46.29 -40.91
CA ASP A 230 -65.41 -45.91 -39.57
C ASP A 230 -65.47 -47.08 -38.58
N GLN A 231 -66.50 -47.93 -38.64
CA GLN A 231 -66.61 -49.12 -37.78
C GLN A 231 -65.50 -50.14 -38.06
N ILE A 232 -65.21 -50.42 -39.34
CA ILE A 232 -64.11 -51.33 -39.71
C ILE A 232 -62.78 -50.75 -39.25
N ILE A 233 -62.54 -49.46 -39.48
CA ILE A 233 -61.30 -48.79 -39.10
C ILE A 233 -61.13 -48.78 -37.57
N ASN A 234 -62.16 -48.38 -36.82
CA ASN A 234 -62.11 -48.34 -35.35
C ASN A 234 -62.09 -49.75 -34.71
N SER A 235 -62.46 -50.82 -35.42
CA SER A 235 -62.40 -52.19 -34.89
C SER A 235 -60.97 -52.71 -34.69
N MET A 236 -60.00 -52.18 -35.44
CA MET A 236 -58.60 -52.63 -35.43
C MET A 236 -57.61 -51.56 -34.96
N ILE A 237 -58.07 -50.32 -34.77
CA ILE A 237 -57.30 -49.27 -34.10
C ILE A 237 -57.70 -49.30 -32.60
N PRO A 238 -56.76 -49.44 -31.65
CA PRO A 238 -57.11 -49.50 -30.23
C PRO A 238 -57.91 -48.26 -29.78
N GLU A 239 -59.06 -48.47 -29.13
CA GLU A 239 -59.74 -47.39 -28.41
C GLU A 239 -58.83 -46.91 -27.27
N SER A 240 -58.69 -45.58 -27.11
CA SER A 240 -58.14 -45.02 -25.88
C SER A 240 -58.99 -45.48 -24.68
N PRO A 241 -58.40 -45.83 -23.53
CA PRO A 241 -59.11 -46.53 -22.46
C PRO A 241 -60.37 -45.78 -21.98
N SER A 242 -61.52 -46.47 -22.01
CA SER A 242 -62.81 -45.96 -21.55
C SER A 242 -62.98 -46.12 -20.02
N ILE A 243 -63.60 -45.13 -19.37
CA ILE A 243 -63.57 -44.93 -17.91
C ILE A 243 -64.70 -45.73 -17.21
N ASN A 244 -64.34 -46.58 -16.24
CA ASN A 244 -65.25 -47.38 -15.40
C ASN A 244 -66.09 -46.48 -14.43
N PRO A 245 -67.41 -46.71 -14.22
CA PRO A 245 -68.25 -45.92 -13.31
C PRO A 245 -67.82 -45.88 -11.83
N GLU A 246 -67.28 -46.97 -11.28
CA GLU A 246 -66.65 -46.99 -9.93
C GLU A 246 -65.41 -46.09 -9.91
N MET A 247 -64.68 -46.07 -11.03
CA MET A 247 -63.59 -45.14 -11.27
C MET A 247 -64.10 -43.71 -11.35
N VAL A 248 -65.25 -43.43 -11.98
CA VAL A 248 -65.85 -42.09 -12.01
C VAL A 248 -66.21 -41.61 -10.61
N LYS A 249 -66.80 -42.47 -9.76
CA LYS A 249 -67.11 -42.12 -8.36
C LYS A 249 -65.84 -41.89 -7.55
N THR A 250 -64.84 -42.75 -7.72
CA THR A 250 -63.53 -42.62 -7.06
C THR A 250 -62.81 -41.37 -7.53
N ILE A 251 -62.78 -41.09 -8.83
CA ILE A 251 -62.26 -39.87 -9.45
C ILE A 251 -63.06 -38.65 -8.95
N SER A 252 -64.37 -38.75 -8.76
CA SER A 252 -65.19 -37.65 -8.25
C SER A 252 -64.88 -37.36 -6.77
N ILE A 253 -64.67 -38.39 -5.94
CA ILE A 253 -64.24 -38.24 -4.55
C ILE A 253 -62.81 -37.69 -4.49
N ILE A 254 -61.90 -38.23 -5.30
CA ILE A 254 -60.54 -37.73 -5.46
C ILE A 254 -60.59 -36.28 -5.91
N ALA A 255 -61.40 -35.92 -6.90
CA ALA A 255 -61.57 -34.55 -7.39
C ALA A 255 -62.15 -33.62 -6.31
N LEU A 256 -63.08 -34.10 -5.47
CA LEU A 256 -63.61 -33.33 -4.34
C LEU A 256 -62.53 -33.13 -3.25
N CYS A 257 -61.74 -34.16 -2.95
CA CYS A 257 -60.59 -34.09 -2.03
C CYS A 257 -59.49 -33.17 -2.59
N PHE A 258 -59.22 -33.21 -3.89
CA PHE A 258 -58.31 -32.29 -4.57
C PHE A 258 -58.86 -30.87 -4.58
N ALA A 259 -60.17 -30.67 -4.77
CA ALA A 259 -60.79 -29.34 -4.70
C ALA A 259 -60.73 -28.76 -3.29
N ALA A 260 -61.04 -29.56 -2.26
CA ALA A 260 -60.89 -29.16 -0.86
C ALA A 260 -59.42 -28.90 -0.50
N GLY A 261 -58.52 -29.79 -0.93
CA GLY A 261 -57.07 -29.61 -0.80
C GLY A 261 -56.56 -28.37 -1.53
N PHE A 262 -57.13 -28.05 -2.69
CA PHE A 262 -56.81 -26.85 -3.46
C PHE A 262 -57.29 -25.58 -2.75
N VAL A 263 -58.46 -25.59 -2.11
CA VAL A 263 -58.93 -24.47 -1.29
C VAL A 263 -58.03 -24.27 -0.08
N VAL A 264 -57.69 -25.34 0.65
CA VAL A 264 -56.74 -25.26 1.78
C VAL A 264 -55.37 -24.78 1.30
N PHE A 265 -54.88 -25.30 0.19
CA PHE A 265 -53.64 -24.88 -0.44
C PHE A 265 -53.68 -23.41 -0.86
N ALA A 266 -54.78 -22.93 -1.43
CA ALA A 266 -54.96 -21.53 -1.81
C ALA A 266 -54.96 -20.62 -0.57
N PHE A 267 -55.63 -21.03 0.52
CA PHE A 267 -55.58 -20.30 1.80
C PHE A 267 -54.18 -20.27 2.41
N ILE A 268 -53.48 -21.41 2.44
CA ILE A 268 -52.09 -21.49 2.92
C ILE A 268 -51.18 -20.64 2.03
N SER A 269 -51.33 -20.72 0.70
CA SER A 269 -50.57 -19.93 -0.27
C SER A 269 -50.79 -18.44 -0.05
N GLN A 270 -52.03 -17.99 0.16
CA GLN A 270 -52.35 -16.59 0.41
C GLN A 270 -51.82 -16.12 1.78
N TYR A 271 -51.88 -16.98 2.80
CA TYR A 271 -51.30 -16.70 4.12
C TYR A 271 -49.77 -16.59 4.07
N LEU A 272 -49.10 -17.54 3.40
CA LEU A 272 -47.66 -17.52 3.15
C LEU A 272 -47.27 -16.28 2.34
N LYS A 273 -48.04 -15.90 1.31
CA LYS A 273 -47.79 -14.69 0.54
C LYS A 273 -47.81 -13.44 1.42
N LYS A 274 -48.76 -13.33 2.35
CA LYS A 274 -48.79 -12.22 3.33
C LYS A 274 -47.59 -12.22 4.27
N ILE A 275 -47.13 -13.39 4.74
CA ILE A 275 -45.92 -13.49 5.56
C ILE A 275 -44.71 -13.03 4.74
N VAL A 276 -44.54 -13.53 3.52
CA VAL A 276 -43.44 -13.15 2.63
C VAL A 276 -43.46 -11.66 2.32
N GLU A 277 -44.62 -11.06 2.06
CA GLU A 277 -44.75 -9.61 1.84
C GLU A 277 -44.33 -8.82 3.09
N ARG A 278 -44.78 -9.22 4.29
CA ARG A 278 -44.36 -8.58 5.54
C ARG A 278 -42.85 -8.71 5.78
N SER A 279 -42.30 -9.90 5.65
CA SER A 279 -40.86 -10.14 5.80
C SER A 279 -40.04 -9.41 4.74
N LYS A 280 -40.57 -9.24 3.51
CA LYS A 280 -39.92 -8.45 2.47
C LYS A 280 -39.86 -6.97 2.85
N ILE A 281 -40.95 -6.40 3.37
CA ILE A 281 -40.97 -5.00 3.84
C ILE A 281 -40.01 -4.83 5.01
N GLU A 282 -40.01 -5.75 5.97
CA GLU A 282 -39.09 -5.72 7.11
C GLU A 282 -37.63 -5.84 6.69
N LEU A 283 -37.31 -6.75 5.75
CA LEU A 283 -35.98 -6.89 5.17
C LEU A 283 -35.56 -5.63 4.40
N GLN A 284 -36.46 -5.04 3.62
CA GLN A 284 -36.18 -3.78 2.92
C GLN A 284 -35.85 -2.66 3.91
N LYS A 285 -36.67 -2.51 4.95
CA LYS A 285 -36.43 -1.52 6.01
C LYS A 285 -35.09 -1.78 6.71
N ARG A 286 -34.79 -3.04 7.06
CA ARG A 286 -33.52 -3.38 7.71
C ARG A 286 -32.32 -3.17 6.80
N ASN A 287 -32.47 -3.40 5.50
CA ASN A 287 -31.42 -3.15 4.51
C ASN A 287 -31.18 -1.65 4.31
N GLU A 288 -32.24 -0.83 4.32
CA GLU A 288 -32.12 0.64 4.34
C GLU A 288 -31.42 1.13 5.61
N GLU A 289 -31.81 0.63 6.79
CA GLU A 289 -31.13 0.93 8.07
C GLU A 289 -29.64 0.53 8.03
N LEU A 290 -29.32 -0.65 7.48
CA LEU A 290 -27.94 -1.10 7.33
C LEU A 290 -27.14 -0.24 6.35
N ASN A 291 -27.75 0.20 5.25
CA ASN A 291 -27.09 1.10 4.30
C ASN A 291 -26.78 2.45 4.95
N ILE A 292 -27.72 3.03 5.71
CA ILE A 292 -27.47 4.26 6.46
C ILE A 292 -26.32 4.07 7.46
N TYR A 293 -26.32 2.95 8.20
CA TYR A 293 -25.26 2.64 9.14
C TYR A 293 -23.91 2.42 8.46
N ASN A 294 -23.89 1.79 7.29
CA ASN A 294 -22.67 1.62 6.49
C ASN A 294 -22.15 2.96 5.99
N GLU A 295 -23.02 3.86 5.50
CA GLU A 295 -22.63 5.21 5.09
C GLU A 295 -22.07 6.01 6.29
N GLU A 296 -22.68 5.90 7.47
CA GLU A 296 -22.20 6.54 8.70
C GLU A 296 -20.83 5.99 9.13
N LEU A 297 -20.64 4.67 9.08
CA LEU A 297 -19.36 4.02 9.35
C LEU A 297 -18.28 4.42 8.34
N GLU A 298 -18.62 4.52 7.06
CA GLU A 298 -17.68 4.99 6.03
C GLU A 298 -17.26 6.44 6.28
N ALA A 299 -18.21 7.31 6.63
CA ALA A 299 -17.91 8.70 7.00
C ALA A 299 -17.01 8.79 8.24
N GLN A 300 -17.32 8.04 9.31
CA GLN A 300 -16.49 7.97 10.52
C GLN A 300 -15.10 7.41 10.22
N SER A 301 -14.99 6.39 9.36
CA SER A 301 -13.71 5.81 8.94
C SER A 301 -12.85 6.82 8.18
N GLN A 302 -13.45 7.62 7.29
CA GLN A 302 -12.75 8.70 6.60
C GLN A 302 -12.30 9.80 7.57
N GLU A 303 -13.14 10.18 8.53
CA GLU A 303 -12.79 11.15 9.57
C GLU A 303 -11.62 10.67 10.43
N ILE A 304 -11.65 9.43 10.91
CA ILE A 304 -10.55 8.81 11.67
C ILE A 304 -9.26 8.79 10.83
N LYS A 305 -9.36 8.49 9.54
CA LYS A 305 -8.19 8.50 8.65
C LYS A 305 -7.58 9.89 8.53
N ALA A 306 -8.40 10.92 8.32
CA ALA A 306 -7.94 12.31 8.25
C ALA A 306 -7.29 12.76 9.58
N ILE A 307 -7.89 12.40 10.71
CA ILE A 307 -7.33 12.68 12.05
C ILE A 307 -5.99 11.97 12.23
N ASN A 308 -5.85 10.71 11.81
CA ASN A 308 -4.60 9.97 11.90
C ASN A 308 -3.50 10.61 11.04
N GLU A 309 -3.81 11.03 9.81
CA GLU A 309 -2.86 11.74 8.94
C GLU A 309 -2.41 13.07 9.57
N GLU A 310 -3.33 13.83 10.17
CA GLU A 310 -3.00 15.06 10.91
C GLU A 310 -2.14 14.78 12.15
N LEU A 311 -2.45 13.70 12.88
CA LEU A 311 -1.69 13.28 14.06
C LEU A 311 -0.26 12.88 13.70
N GLU A 312 -0.07 12.11 12.62
CA GLU A 312 1.27 11.75 12.12
C GLU A 312 2.09 12.99 11.73
N ALA A 313 1.45 13.96 11.07
CA ALA A 313 2.09 15.23 10.73
C ALA A 313 2.49 16.02 11.99
N SER A 314 1.60 16.05 13.00
CA SER A 314 1.88 16.70 14.29
C SER A 314 2.99 16.01 15.08
N LEU A 315 3.04 14.67 15.09
CA LEU A 315 4.12 13.89 15.71
C LEU A 315 5.46 14.20 15.04
N THR A 316 5.50 14.20 13.71
CA THR A 316 6.69 14.57 12.93
C THR A 316 7.17 15.99 13.27
N ALA A 317 6.23 16.94 13.38
CA ALA A 317 6.56 18.32 13.76
C ALA A 317 7.10 18.42 15.20
N LEU A 318 6.53 17.64 16.12
CA LEU A 318 6.96 17.58 17.52
C LEU A 318 8.36 16.97 17.65
N GLU A 319 8.65 15.87 16.96
CA GLU A 319 9.98 15.26 16.92
C GLU A 319 11.03 16.25 16.41
N LYS A 320 10.73 16.97 15.33
CA LYS A 320 11.61 18.02 14.80
C LYS A 320 11.82 19.17 15.79
N ALA A 321 10.78 19.54 16.54
CA ALA A 321 10.89 20.55 17.59
C ALA A 321 11.75 20.07 18.77
N ASN A 322 11.57 18.82 19.20
CA ASN A 322 12.37 18.20 20.26
C ASN A 322 13.84 18.08 19.86
N GLN A 323 14.14 17.68 18.63
CA GLN A 323 15.52 17.63 18.14
C GLN A 323 16.16 19.02 18.20
N ARG A 324 15.46 20.06 17.72
CA ARG A 324 15.95 21.46 17.80
C ARG A 324 16.21 21.91 19.25
N LEU A 325 15.37 21.49 20.20
CA LEU A 325 15.58 21.77 21.62
C LEU A 325 16.85 21.08 22.13
N MET A 326 17.06 19.81 21.77
CA MET A 326 18.26 19.07 22.17
C MET A 326 19.52 19.68 21.56
N ASP A 327 19.51 20.09 20.29
CA ASP A 327 20.65 20.77 19.67
C ASP A 327 20.95 22.09 20.40
N THR A 328 19.91 22.85 20.75
CA THR A 328 20.04 24.09 21.54
C THR A 328 20.59 23.80 22.94
N TYR A 329 20.17 22.72 23.59
CA TYR A 329 20.66 22.29 24.89
C TYR A 329 22.15 21.90 24.83
N THR A 330 22.56 21.19 23.79
CA THR A 330 23.98 20.88 23.54
C THR A 330 24.80 22.14 23.36
N LEU A 331 24.32 23.12 22.57
CA LEU A 331 24.97 24.43 22.44
C LEU A 331 25.18 25.07 23.81
N ILE A 332 24.13 25.12 24.62
CA ILE A 332 24.15 25.74 25.94
C ILE A 332 25.16 25.02 26.87
N ASN A 333 25.24 23.70 26.83
CA ASN A 333 26.17 22.96 27.68
C ASN A 333 27.64 23.16 27.26
N GLU A 334 27.94 23.17 25.96
CA GLU A 334 29.31 23.45 25.49
C GLU A 334 29.74 24.90 25.77
N VAL A 335 28.80 25.84 25.68
CA VAL A 335 28.98 27.25 26.03
C VAL A 335 29.44 27.45 27.48
N PHE A 336 28.96 26.63 28.43
CA PHE A 336 29.25 26.82 29.86
C PHE A 336 30.63 26.29 30.30
N ASN A 337 31.44 25.73 29.40
CA ASN A 337 32.83 25.39 29.74
C ASN A 337 33.72 26.65 29.76
N LEU A 338 33.75 27.34 30.90
CA LEU A 338 34.39 28.65 31.07
C LEU A 338 35.92 28.64 30.96
N GLU A 339 36.57 27.47 30.96
CA GLU A 339 38.05 27.36 30.90
C GLU A 339 38.64 27.44 29.48
N GLU A 340 37.85 27.24 28.44
CA GLU A 340 38.34 27.30 27.05
C GLU A 340 38.59 28.76 26.57
N ASP A 341 39.34 28.96 25.48
CA ASP A 341 39.58 30.30 24.92
C ASP A 341 38.49 30.72 23.91
N GLU A 342 38.30 32.04 23.72
CA GLU A 342 37.29 32.65 22.84
C GLU A 342 37.21 32.03 21.44
N GLU A 343 38.35 31.61 20.90
CA GLU A 343 38.44 31.04 19.56
C GLU A 343 37.92 29.60 19.56
N SER A 344 38.39 28.77 20.48
CA SER A 344 37.89 27.39 20.66
C SER A 344 36.35 27.34 20.82
N PHE A 345 35.80 28.28 21.57
CA PHE A 345 34.34 28.41 21.71
C PHE A 345 33.64 28.67 20.37
N LEU A 346 34.12 29.65 19.59
CA LEU A 346 33.52 29.97 18.30
C LEU A 346 33.67 28.83 17.30
N GLN A 347 34.77 28.07 17.36
CA GLN A 347 34.96 26.88 16.54
C GLN A 347 33.88 25.84 16.82
N LYS A 348 33.66 25.46 18.08
CA LYS A 348 32.63 24.47 18.47
C LYS A 348 31.21 24.97 18.21
N ALA A 349 30.93 26.22 18.55
CA ALA A 349 29.64 26.84 18.27
C ALA A 349 29.32 26.83 16.77
N PHE A 350 30.33 27.03 15.92
CA PHE A 350 30.18 26.91 14.48
C PHE A 350 30.01 25.46 14.01
N ASP A 351 30.71 24.49 14.60
CA ASP A 351 30.54 23.07 14.28
C ASP A 351 29.08 22.65 14.48
N LEU A 352 28.50 23.03 15.62
CA LEU A 352 27.09 22.75 15.89
C LEU A 352 26.17 23.42 14.87
N VAL A 353 26.39 24.71 14.56
CA VAL A 353 25.59 25.41 13.53
C VAL A 353 25.78 24.76 12.17
N PHE A 354 26.96 24.23 11.84
CA PHE A 354 27.20 23.56 10.57
C PHE A 354 26.47 22.20 10.51
N ASP A 355 26.57 21.39 11.57
CA ASP A 355 25.97 20.06 11.68
C ASP A 355 24.43 20.11 11.71
N MET A 356 23.85 21.17 12.29
CA MET A 356 22.39 21.39 12.29
C MET A 356 21.81 21.64 10.89
N PHE A 357 22.65 21.95 9.90
CA PHE A 357 22.23 22.25 8.53
C PHE A 357 22.95 21.31 7.56
N PRO A 358 22.57 20.02 7.48
CA PRO A 358 23.27 18.99 6.68
C PRO A 358 23.29 19.28 5.17
N LYS A 359 22.42 20.18 4.70
CA LYS A 359 22.42 20.69 3.32
C LYS A 359 23.53 21.69 3.03
N ALA A 360 24.14 22.29 4.04
CA ALA A 360 25.32 23.11 3.90
C ALA A 360 26.52 22.18 3.63
N SER A 361 27.15 22.35 2.47
CA SER A 361 28.34 21.58 2.10
C SER A 361 29.64 22.34 2.37
N ALA A 362 29.54 23.64 2.68
CA ALA A 362 30.66 24.49 3.05
C ALA A 362 30.18 25.66 3.93
N GLY A 363 31.07 26.27 4.70
CA GLY A 363 30.72 27.36 5.61
C GLY A 363 31.91 27.88 6.41
N ASP A 364 31.80 29.08 6.96
CA ASP A 364 32.83 29.68 7.82
C ASP A 364 32.24 30.49 8.98
N VAL A 365 32.98 30.52 10.09
CA VAL A 365 32.84 31.53 11.14
C VAL A 365 34.07 32.42 11.11
N SER A 366 33.85 33.72 11.18
CA SER A 366 34.91 34.71 11.06
C SER A 366 34.71 35.88 12.02
N LEU A 367 35.82 36.51 12.42
CA LEU A 367 35.87 37.66 13.32
C LEU A 367 36.57 38.85 12.66
N PHE A 368 36.17 40.05 13.04
CA PHE A 368 36.92 41.28 12.78
C PHE A 368 37.89 41.54 13.93
N ASP A 369 39.18 41.47 13.61
CA ASP A 369 40.26 41.77 14.55
C ASP A 369 41.18 42.85 13.96
N LYS A 370 41.36 43.96 14.69
CA LYS A 370 42.22 45.10 14.32
C LYS A 370 42.02 45.61 12.89
N GLY A 371 40.77 45.67 12.43
CA GLY A 371 40.45 46.14 11.09
C GLY A 371 40.79 45.13 9.98
N THR A 372 40.99 43.86 10.32
CA THR A 372 41.11 42.75 9.37
C THR A 372 40.07 41.67 9.67
N LEU A 373 39.52 41.04 8.64
CA LEU A 373 38.73 39.83 8.80
C LEU A 373 39.67 38.64 8.99
N ARG A 374 39.35 37.79 9.96
CA ARG A 374 40.04 36.53 10.23
C ARG A 374 39.03 35.40 10.26
N ILE A 375 39.27 34.34 9.50
CA ILE A 375 38.48 33.11 9.59
C ILE A 375 38.94 32.35 10.84
N VAL A 376 37.99 32.01 11.71
CA VAL A 376 38.23 31.24 12.92
C VAL A 376 38.11 29.74 12.61
N LYS A 377 37.09 29.36 11.81
CA LYS A 377 36.92 27.99 11.31
C LYS A 377 36.19 27.99 9.99
N SER A 378 36.43 26.96 9.18
CA SER A 378 35.67 26.75 7.96
C SER A 378 35.65 25.29 7.51
N TYR A 379 34.64 24.96 6.70
CA TYR A 379 34.42 23.67 6.06
C TYR A 379 34.20 23.85 4.55
N GLY A 380 34.63 22.87 3.74
CA GLY A 380 34.39 22.85 2.30
C GLY A 380 35.17 23.89 1.47
N TYR A 381 36.23 24.49 2.03
CA TYR A 381 37.16 25.37 1.34
C TYR A 381 38.47 24.64 0.98
N GLU A 382 39.18 25.08 -0.06
CA GLU A 382 40.52 24.56 -0.40
C GLU A 382 41.54 24.88 0.71
N LYS A 383 42.37 23.90 1.09
CA LYS A 383 43.28 23.94 2.26
C LYS A 383 44.21 25.17 2.29
N ASP A 384 44.70 25.64 1.14
CA ASP A 384 45.67 26.74 1.05
C ASP A 384 45.02 28.14 1.12
N THR A 385 43.68 28.21 1.08
CA THR A 385 42.95 29.47 0.93
C THR A 385 42.66 30.19 2.26
N ILE A 386 42.55 29.45 3.36
CA ILE A 386 42.07 29.96 4.66
C ILE A 386 43.10 30.88 5.33
N ASN A 387 44.39 30.55 5.24
CA ASN A 387 45.48 31.35 5.83
C ASN A 387 45.77 32.66 5.06
N LEU A 388 45.26 32.80 3.83
CA LEU A 388 45.54 33.94 2.93
C LEU A 388 44.52 35.08 3.01
N LEU A 389 43.40 34.90 3.72
CA LEU A 389 42.31 35.88 3.79
C LEU A 389 42.47 36.86 4.98
N LYS A 390 43.62 37.54 5.09
CA LYS A 390 43.73 38.77 5.91
C LYS A 390 43.24 39.95 5.10
N LEU A 391 41.92 40.06 4.94
CA LEU A 391 41.32 41.15 4.18
C LEU A 391 41.09 42.37 5.08
N PRO A 392 41.55 43.57 4.69
CA PRO A 392 41.23 44.80 5.42
C PRO A 392 39.71 45.02 5.44
N VAL A 393 39.16 45.36 6.60
CA VAL A 393 37.73 45.65 6.80
C VAL A 393 37.27 46.81 5.93
N SER A 394 38.14 47.80 5.66
CA SER A 394 37.84 48.91 4.75
C SER A 394 37.52 48.46 3.32
N LYS A 395 38.01 47.28 2.92
CA LYS A 395 37.72 46.68 1.62
C LYS A 395 36.48 45.81 1.67
N LEU A 396 36.01 45.39 2.84
CA LEU A 396 34.89 44.47 3.05
C LEU A 396 33.59 45.23 3.38
N LYS A 397 32.57 45.07 2.53
CA LYS A 397 31.18 45.43 2.89
C LYS A 397 30.48 44.19 3.44
N VAL A 398 30.34 44.15 4.75
CA VAL A 398 29.71 43.04 5.46
C VAL A 398 28.25 43.41 5.69
N PRO A 399 27.29 42.51 5.40
CA PRO A 399 25.89 42.79 5.63
C PRO A 399 25.63 43.15 7.10
N ASN A 400 24.90 44.23 7.33
CA ASN A 400 24.45 44.62 8.69
C ASN A 400 23.24 43.80 9.17
N THR A 401 22.65 42.99 8.29
CA THR A 401 21.50 42.11 8.53
C THR A 401 21.79 40.73 7.95
N ALA A 402 21.06 39.72 8.39
CA ALA A 402 21.12 38.39 7.79
C ALA A 402 20.70 38.45 6.32
N VAL A 403 21.40 37.74 5.44
CA VAL A 403 21.13 37.73 3.99
C VAL A 403 21.09 36.31 3.48
N LEU A 404 20.06 36.00 2.68
CA LEU A 404 19.95 34.78 1.89
C LEU A 404 20.18 35.09 0.40
N ILE A 405 21.21 34.48 -0.16
CA ILE A 405 21.62 34.62 -1.56
C ILE A 405 21.22 33.33 -2.29
N ARG A 406 20.29 33.43 -3.24
CA ARG A 406 19.76 32.28 -4.01
C ARG A 406 20.43 32.07 -5.37
N ASN A 407 21.14 33.08 -5.87
CA ASN A 407 21.88 33.01 -7.12
C ASN A 407 23.04 34.01 -7.11
N LEU A 408 24.27 33.51 -7.06
CA LEU A 408 25.46 34.35 -7.10
C LEU A 408 25.60 35.17 -8.37
N ASN A 409 25.02 34.78 -9.51
CA ASN A 409 25.10 35.61 -10.73
C ASN A 409 24.21 36.87 -10.64
N SER A 410 23.14 36.82 -9.83
CA SER A 410 22.24 37.97 -9.61
C SER A 410 22.84 39.10 -8.76
N LEU A 411 23.93 38.80 -8.03
CA LEU A 411 24.60 39.73 -7.12
C LEU A 411 25.56 40.71 -7.78
N SER A 412 25.87 40.53 -9.06
CA SER A 412 26.80 41.40 -9.80
C SER A 412 26.28 42.83 -10.00
N GLN A 413 25.00 43.10 -9.72
CA GLN A 413 24.37 44.43 -9.83
C GLN A 413 24.31 45.21 -8.51
N GLU A 414 24.44 44.56 -7.35
CA GLU A 414 24.52 45.24 -6.05
C GLU A 414 25.98 45.39 -5.61
N LYS A 415 26.53 46.61 -5.74
CA LYS A 415 27.89 47.04 -5.28
C LYS A 415 28.16 46.87 -3.77
N VAL A 416 27.38 46.05 -3.07
CA VAL A 416 27.42 45.80 -1.63
C VAL A 416 28.15 44.49 -1.30
N LEU A 417 28.29 43.54 -2.24
CA LEU A 417 28.75 42.18 -1.93
C LEU A 417 29.99 41.70 -2.71
N GLU A 418 30.75 42.61 -3.32
CA GLU A 418 31.94 42.32 -4.14
C GLU A 418 33.00 41.47 -3.42
N ASN A 419 33.02 41.48 -2.08
CA ASN A 419 33.98 40.70 -1.29
C ASN A 419 33.47 39.33 -0.83
N THR A 420 32.15 39.12 -0.81
CA THR A 420 31.57 37.78 -0.66
C THR A 420 32.03 36.91 -1.83
N TYR A 421 32.14 37.47 -3.03
CA TYR A 421 32.76 36.80 -4.18
C TYR A 421 34.25 36.47 -3.99
N VAL A 422 35.01 37.23 -3.20
CA VAL A 422 36.41 36.90 -2.92
C VAL A 422 36.50 35.67 -2.01
N LYS A 423 35.60 35.51 -1.03
CA LYS A 423 35.49 34.30 -0.21
C LYS A 423 35.01 33.10 -1.04
N VAL A 424 33.92 33.31 -1.77
CA VAL A 424 33.21 32.28 -2.54
C VAL A 424 33.96 31.86 -3.81
N GLY A 425 34.67 32.78 -4.47
CA GLY A 425 35.39 32.54 -5.72
C GLY A 425 36.64 31.66 -5.57
N LYS A 426 37.01 31.31 -4.34
CA LYS A 426 38.09 30.38 -4.01
C LYS A 426 37.58 29.02 -3.47
N MET A 427 36.28 28.77 -3.60
CA MET A 427 35.69 27.45 -3.38
C MET A 427 35.89 26.60 -4.63
N ALA A 428 36.07 25.28 -4.46
CA ALA A 428 36.24 24.34 -5.57
C ALA A 428 35.08 24.37 -6.59
N SER A 429 33.90 24.86 -6.19
CA SER A 429 32.75 25.10 -7.05
C SER A 429 31.90 26.25 -6.51
N LYS A 430 31.23 27.00 -7.40
CA LYS A 430 30.36 28.12 -6.99
C LYS A 430 29.14 27.59 -6.25
N PRO A 431 28.79 28.14 -5.07
CA PRO A 431 27.60 27.71 -4.35
C PRO A 431 26.32 28.13 -5.07
N SER A 432 25.27 27.31 -4.97
CA SER A 432 23.95 27.64 -5.48
C SER A 432 23.21 28.57 -4.53
N HIS A 433 23.35 28.34 -3.22
CA HIS A 433 22.73 29.12 -2.16
C HIS A 433 23.76 29.48 -1.08
N THR A 434 23.61 30.67 -0.49
CA THR A 434 24.47 31.16 0.59
C THR A 434 23.66 31.92 1.62
N MET A 435 23.86 31.61 2.90
CA MET A 435 23.39 32.41 4.02
C MET A 435 24.60 33.10 4.66
N ILE A 436 24.47 34.39 4.95
CA ILE A 436 25.45 35.15 5.73
C ILE A 436 24.70 35.83 6.86
N VAL A 437 25.09 35.50 8.08
CA VAL A 437 24.51 36.05 9.30
C VAL A 437 25.58 36.83 10.05
N PRO A 438 25.43 38.16 10.19
CA PRO A 438 26.40 38.96 10.92
C PRO A 438 26.33 38.65 12.41
N MET A 439 27.50 38.47 13.01
CA MET A 439 27.67 38.40 14.45
C MET A 439 27.67 39.83 15.00
N LYS A 440 26.48 40.33 15.38
CA LYS A 440 26.25 41.74 15.72
C LYS A 440 25.86 41.92 17.19
N PHE A 441 26.39 42.97 17.80
CA PHE A 441 25.92 43.49 19.09
C PHE A 441 25.80 45.00 19.05
N GLY A 442 24.61 45.53 19.36
CA GLY A 442 24.33 46.96 19.18
C GLY A 442 24.50 47.38 17.72
N SER A 443 25.36 48.37 17.45
CA SER A 443 25.73 48.80 16.09
C SER A 443 27.02 48.14 15.56
N GLU A 444 27.72 47.38 16.40
CA GLU A 444 29.00 46.78 16.08
C GLU A 444 28.80 45.39 15.46
N VAL A 445 29.51 45.13 14.37
CA VAL A 445 29.60 43.80 13.77
C VAL A 445 30.95 43.22 14.17
N LEU A 446 30.91 42.12 14.93
CA LEU A 446 32.09 41.41 15.42
C LEU A 446 32.65 40.42 14.39
N GLY A 447 31.83 40.00 13.44
CA GLY A 447 32.16 38.93 12.50
C GLY A 447 30.96 38.45 11.71
N SER A 448 31.03 37.23 11.18
CA SER A 448 29.89 36.58 10.51
C SER A 448 30.00 35.06 10.54
N ILE A 449 28.84 34.41 10.59
CA ILE A 449 28.66 32.99 10.26
C ILE A 449 28.09 32.89 8.85
N SER A 450 28.71 32.07 8.01
CA SER A 450 28.28 31.84 6.63
C SER A 450 28.09 30.35 6.37
N LEU A 451 27.00 29.99 5.69
CA LEU A 451 26.71 28.63 5.24
C LEU A 451 26.44 28.63 3.73
N HIS A 452 26.94 27.61 3.03
CA HIS A 452 26.92 27.51 1.58
C HIS A 452 26.47 26.12 1.14
N ILE A 453 25.63 26.08 0.10
CA ILE A 453 25.30 24.84 -0.62
C ILE A 453 26.10 24.85 -1.92
N VAL A 454 27.02 23.91 -2.09
CA VAL A 454 27.90 23.76 -3.25
C VAL A 454 27.49 22.50 -4.00
N GLY A 455 26.95 22.66 -5.21
CA GLY A 455 26.35 21.56 -5.96
C GLY A 455 25.02 21.06 -5.38
N GLY A 456 24.35 20.14 -6.09
CA GLY A 456 23.05 19.59 -5.68
C GLY A 456 21.84 20.48 -6.00
N THR A 457 20.64 20.00 -5.63
CA THR A 457 19.34 20.67 -5.86
C THR A 457 18.73 21.28 -4.60
N GLU A 458 19.42 21.15 -3.46
CA GLU A 458 19.00 21.67 -2.15
C GLU A 458 19.00 23.21 -2.11
N VAL A 459 18.14 23.77 -1.25
CA VAL A 459 17.98 25.23 -1.08
C VAL A 459 17.83 25.63 0.40
N PHE A 460 18.36 26.81 0.74
CA PHE A 460 18.05 27.46 2.01
C PHE A 460 16.70 28.21 1.92
N SER A 461 15.88 28.08 2.95
CA SER A 461 14.60 28.78 3.13
C SER A 461 14.75 29.99 4.05
N GLU A 462 13.74 30.86 4.09
CA GLU A 462 13.69 31.97 5.05
C GLU A 462 13.63 31.47 6.51
N GLN A 463 13.08 30.27 6.74
CA GLN A 463 13.04 29.69 8.08
C GLN A 463 14.43 29.23 8.53
N ASP A 464 15.25 28.74 7.60
CA ASP A 464 16.66 28.40 7.88
C ASP A 464 17.44 29.66 8.26
N LEU A 465 17.28 30.74 7.49
CA LEU A 465 17.94 32.01 7.78
C LEU A 465 17.58 32.53 9.17
N LYS A 466 16.29 32.52 9.54
CA LYS A 466 15.83 32.92 10.88
C LYS A 466 16.39 32.03 12.00
N LEU A 467 16.55 30.73 11.75
CA LEU A 467 17.11 29.80 12.72
C LEU A 467 18.60 30.08 12.95
N VAL A 468 19.40 30.20 11.88
CA VAL A 468 20.83 30.57 11.99
C VAL A 468 20.97 31.94 12.63
N GLU A 469 20.11 32.91 12.31
CA GLU A 469 20.09 34.23 12.94
C GLU A 469 19.85 34.15 14.46
N SER A 470 18.90 33.32 14.90
CA SER A 470 18.59 33.14 16.31
C SER A 470 19.74 32.45 17.07
N LEU A 471 20.33 31.41 16.49
CA LEU A 471 21.51 30.73 17.04
C LEU A 471 22.71 31.68 17.09
N THR A 472 22.94 32.47 16.04
CA THR A 472 24.04 33.45 15.99
C THR A 472 23.88 34.52 17.08
N LYS A 473 22.66 34.96 17.40
CA LYS A 473 22.41 35.89 18.52
C LYS A 473 22.79 35.29 19.87
N LEU A 474 22.48 34.00 20.10
CA LEU A 474 22.90 33.29 21.31
C LEU A 474 24.44 33.16 21.36
N ILE A 475 25.06 32.72 20.27
CA ILE A 475 26.52 32.60 20.15
C ILE A 475 27.20 33.94 20.44
N VAL A 476 26.71 35.04 19.88
CA VAL A 476 27.24 36.39 20.14
C VAL A 476 27.07 36.78 21.61
N SER A 477 25.92 36.49 22.22
CA SER A 477 25.67 36.82 23.63
C SER A 477 26.67 36.10 24.54
N PHE A 478 26.89 34.81 24.32
CA PHE A 478 27.84 34.02 25.10
C PHE A 478 29.30 34.39 24.82
N PHE A 479 29.64 34.63 23.54
CA PHE A 479 30.95 35.14 23.16
C PHE A 479 31.28 36.45 23.91
N LEU A 480 30.32 37.37 24.00
CA LEU A 480 30.49 38.63 24.71
C LEU A 480 30.58 38.47 26.22
N VAL A 481 29.76 37.62 26.84
CA VAL A 481 29.87 37.31 28.27
C VAL A 481 31.25 36.77 28.59
N ARG A 482 31.77 35.87 27.76
CA ARG A 482 33.08 35.28 27.95
C ARG A 482 34.22 36.28 27.74
N ARG A 483 34.15 37.07 26.67
CA ARG A 483 35.07 38.17 26.42
C ARG A 483 35.05 39.16 27.59
N TYR A 484 33.88 39.46 28.15
CA TYR A 484 33.75 40.29 29.33
C TYR A 484 34.44 39.67 30.55
N ILE A 485 34.25 38.37 30.82
CA ILE A 485 34.93 37.65 31.90
C ILE A 485 36.45 37.72 31.73
N ASN A 486 36.96 37.40 30.54
CA ASN A 486 38.39 37.43 30.22
C ASN A 486 39.00 38.82 30.35
N VAL A 487 38.34 39.85 29.82
CA VAL A 487 38.78 41.24 29.93
C VAL A 487 38.75 41.69 31.39
N ARG A 488 37.71 41.35 32.14
CA ARG A 488 37.59 41.67 33.57
C ARG A 488 38.69 41.00 34.39
N GLU A 489 39.00 39.73 34.13
CA GLU A 489 40.09 39.01 34.80
C GLU A 489 41.46 39.60 34.48
N LYS A 490 41.74 39.88 33.20
CA LYS A 490 42.98 40.57 32.80
C LYS A 490 43.11 41.93 33.45
N LEU A 491 42.04 42.73 33.45
CA LEU A 491 42.01 44.03 34.09
C LEU A 491 42.23 43.92 35.61
N HIS A 492 41.63 42.92 36.24
CA HIS A 492 41.81 42.63 37.66
C HIS A 492 43.27 42.35 37.99
N ASN A 493 43.89 41.39 37.29
CA ASN A 493 45.31 41.04 37.50
C ASN A 493 46.23 42.21 37.19
N GLN A 494 45.97 42.97 36.12
CA GLN A 494 46.75 44.17 35.78
C GLN A 494 46.63 45.27 36.85
N THR A 495 45.46 45.42 37.47
CA THR A 495 45.26 46.37 38.57
C THR A 495 46.02 45.94 39.82
N VAL A 496 45.96 44.66 40.19
CA VAL A 496 46.76 44.10 41.30
C VAL A 496 48.25 44.33 41.05
N LEU A 497 48.75 43.99 39.86
CA LEU A 497 50.15 44.22 39.49
C LEU A 497 50.54 45.70 39.49
N ALA A 498 49.63 46.61 39.13
CA ALA A 498 49.87 48.04 39.20
C ALA A 498 49.99 48.53 40.66
N LEU A 499 49.17 47.99 41.58
CA LEU A 499 49.27 48.27 43.02
C LEU A 499 50.58 47.75 43.60
N VAL A 500 50.99 46.53 43.23
CA VAL A 500 52.29 45.95 43.62
C VAL A 500 53.43 46.84 43.12
N LYS A 501 53.42 47.24 41.84
CA LYS A 501 54.44 48.17 41.30
C LYS A 501 54.46 49.52 42.03
N ALA A 502 53.30 50.06 42.40
CA ALA A 502 53.23 51.30 43.16
C ALA A 502 53.85 51.15 44.56
N LEU A 503 53.65 50.00 45.22
CA LEU A 503 54.31 49.67 46.48
C LEU A 503 55.83 49.52 46.31
N GLU A 504 56.28 48.86 45.24
CA GLU A 504 57.72 48.70 44.95
C GLU A 504 58.42 50.02 44.62
N TYR A 505 57.70 51.06 44.19
CA TYR A 505 58.24 52.43 44.10
C TYR A 505 58.34 53.11 45.47
N TYR A 506 57.53 52.69 46.45
CA TYR A 506 57.52 53.22 47.80
C TYR A 506 58.58 52.54 48.69
N ASP A 507 58.76 51.22 48.53
CA ASP A 507 59.80 50.36 49.13
C ASP A 507 60.83 49.99 48.06
N GLU A 508 61.93 50.75 47.96
CA GLU A 508 62.85 50.67 46.82
C GLU A 508 63.52 49.29 46.66
N TYR A 509 63.54 48.48 47.72
CA TYR A 509 64.25 47.20 47.76
C TYR A 509 63.38 46.00 47.39
N THR A 510 62.07 46.16 47.20
CA THR A 510 61.15 45.06 46.89
C THR A 510 60.86 44.88 45.41
N GLN A 511 61.61 45.50 44.49
CA GLN A 511 61.35 45.36 43.05
C GLN A 511 61.35 43.90 42.57
N GLY A 512 60.22 43.45 42.03
CA GLY A 512 59.99 42.08 41.57
C GLY A 512 59.89 41.04 42.69
N HIS A 513 59.98 41.42 43.96
CA HIS A 513 59.92 40.51 45.11
C HIS A 513 58.58 39.81 45.20
N SER A 514 57.49 40.57 45.21
CA SER A 514 56.14 40.01 45.34
C SER A 514 55.80 39.04 44.21
N GLN A 515 56.32 39.28 43.00
CA GLN A 515 56.16 38.37 41.86
C GLN A 515 56.93 37.05 42.06
N ARG A 516 58.21 37.11 42.48
CA ARG A 516 59.00 35.89 42.75
C ARG A 516 58.39 35.06 43.88
N VAL A 517 57.94 35.71 44.95
CA VAL A 517 57.23 35.04 46.05
C VAL A 517 55.93 34.41 45.54
N ALA A 518 55.14 35.11 44.72
CA ALA A 518 53.92 34.56 44.16
C ALA A 518 54.16 33.34 43.26
N GLU A 519 55.21 33.35 42.43
CA GLU A 519 55.60 32.20 41.60
C GLU A 519 55.99 30.97 42.45
N LEU A 520 56.78 31.17 43.51
CA LEU A 520 57.11 30.10 44.46
C LEU A 520 55.87 29.56 45.17
N CYS A 521 54.99 30.45 45.63
CA CYS A 521 53.75 30.08 46.30
C CYS A 521 52.79 29.34 45.37
N LYS A 522 52.75 29.70 44.08
CA LYS A 522 51.97 29.02 43.05
C LYS A 522 52.44 27.57 42.84
N LYS A 523 53.76 27.34 42.72
CA LYS A 523 54.34 25.99 42.66
C LYS A 523 53.99 25.16 43.90
N MET A 524 54.11 25.77 45.08
CA MET A 524 53.73 25.16 46.36
C MET A 524 52.24 24.80 46.40
N ALA A 525 51.36 25.71 45.98
CA ALA A 525 49.91 25.51 45.96
C ALA A 525 49.53 24.31 45.08
N GLN A 526 50.12 24.20 43.89
CA GLN A 526 49.91 23.06 42.99
C GLN A 526 50.35 21.73 43.63
N LYS A 527 51.53 21.69 44.24
CA LYS A 527 52.06 20.48 44.88
C LYS A 527 51.24 20.05 46.11
N LEU A 528 50.69 21.02 46.84
CA LEU A 528 49.88 20.82 48.05
C LEU A 528 48.36 20.70 47.77
N SER A 529 47.92 20.81 46.52
CA SER A 529 46.50 20.85 46.14
C SER A 529 45.70 21.96 46.85
N LEU A 530 46.31 23.15 46.97
CA LEU A 530 45.71 24.34 47.58
C LEU A 530 45.14 25.31 46.52
N PRO A 531 44.28 26.28 46.89
CA PRO A 531 43.69 27.24 45.95
C PRO A 531 44.71 28.21 45.34
N GLU A 532 45.31 27.83 44.20
CA GLU A 532 46.40 28.54 43.52
C GLU A 532 46.14 30.04 43.37
N LYS A 533 45.01 30.42 42.75
CA LYS A 533 44.68 31.82 42.46
C LYS A 533 44.57 32.70 43.71
N GLN A 534 44.08 32.13 44.81
CA GLN A 534 43.92 32.85 46.07
C GLN A 534 45.29 33.08 46.74
N ILE A 535 46.15 32.05 46.71
CA ILE A 535 47.51 32.12 47.26
C ILE A 535 48.37 33.07 46.43
N GLU A 536 48.29 33.00 45.10
CA GLU A 536 49.02 33.90 44.19
C GLU A 536 48.67 35.36 44.46
N LEU A 537 47.37 35.69 44.57
CA LEU A 537 46.93 37.04 44.91
C LEU A 537 47.41 37.49 46.29
N ALA A 538 47.32 36.62 47.30
CA ALA A 538 47.77 36.92 48.65
C ALA A 538 49.29 37.13 48.70
N ALA A 539 50.06 36.34 47.96
CA ALA A 539 51.51 36.47 47.84
C ALA A 539 51.91 37.75 47.08
N LEU A 540 51.17 38.14 46.04
CA LEU A 540 51.40 39.44 45.37
C LEU A 540 51.16 40.62 46.31
N LEU A 541 50.14 40.52 47.17
CA LEU A 541 49.66 41.61 48.02
C LEU A 541 50.12 41.54 49.49
N HIS A 542 50.94 40.55 49.89
CA HIS A 542 51.27 40.30 51.30
C HIS A 542 51.84 41.52 52.01
N ASP A 543 52.64 42.29 51.28
CA ASP A 543 53.34 43.47 51.76
C ASP A 543 52.56 44.78 51.55
N ILE A 544 51.34 44.77 50.98
CA ILE A 544 50.61 45.99 50.60
C ILE A 544 50.41 46.98 51.75
N GLY A 545 50.32 46.48 52.99
CA GLY A 545 50.19 47.32 54.18
C GLY A 545 51.42 48.16 54.51
N LYS A 546 52.59 47.89 53.91
CA LYS A 546 53.81 48.69 54.09
C LYS A 546 53.64 50.14 53.62
N ILE A 547 52.63 50.42 52.79
CA ILE A 547 52.27 51.79 52.40
C ILE A 547 51.88 52.67 53.60
N CYS A 548 51.48 52.07 54.72
CA CYS A 548 51.18 52.77 55.97
C CYS A 548 52.41 53.00 56.86
N VAL A 549 53.57 52.46 56.49
CA VAL A 549 54.83 52.64 57.22
C VAL A 549 55.54 53.87 56.63
N PRO A 550 56.04 54.82 57.46
CA PRO A 550 56.79 55.96 56.96
C PRO A 550 58.00 55.54 56.10
N GLN A 551 58.14 56.15 54.93
CA GLN A 551 59.16 55.77 53.93
C GLN A 551 60.60 55.87 54.48
N ASN A 552 60.87 56.84 55.36
CA ASN A 552 62.17 57.00 56.03
C ASN A 552 62.50 55.88 57.03
N ILE A 553 61.49 55.17 57.53
CA ILE A 553 61.66 53.97 58.37
C ILE A 553 61.86 52.75 57.47
N LEU A 554 61.02 52.61 56.44
CA LEU A 554 61.04 51.46 55.54
C LEU A 554 62.35 51.35 54.75
N ASN A 555 62.88 52.47 54.26
CA ASN A 555 64.11 52.54 53.47
C ASN A 555 65.35 52.96 54.31
N LYS A 556 65.33 52.74 55.64
CA LYS A 556 66.42 53.17 56.53
C LYS A 556 67.72 52.39 56.29
N GLU A 557 68.83 53.10 56.03
CA GLU A 557 70.18 52.49 55.98
C GLU A 557 70.75 52.26 57.40
N GLY A 558 70.26 51.24 58.09
CA GLY A 558 70.76 50.77 59.40
C GLY A 558 69.67 50.06 60.21
N TYR A 559 70.03 49.29 61.25
CA TYR A 559 69.05 48.52 62.04
C TYR A 559 67.87 49.39 62.51
N LEU A 560 66.66 48.82 62.45
CA LEU A 560 65.47 49.42 63.04
C LEU A 560 65.54 49.35 64.57
N THR A 561 65.13 50.42 65.24
CA THR A 561 64.83 50.41 66.67
C THR A 561 63.58 49.58 66.95
N ASP A 562 63.36 49.18 68.22
CA ASP A 562 62.17 48.39 68.59
C ASP A 562 60.87 49.12 68.23
N ASP A 563 60.81 50.44 68.42
CA ASP A 563 59.64 51.27 68.07
C ASP A 563 59.42 51.33 66.55
N GLU A 564 60.49 51.52 65.77
CA GLU A 564 60.43 51.49 64.29
C GLU A 564 60.00 50.11 63.79
N PHE A 565 60.52 49.03 64.37
CA PHE A 565 60.16 47.67 64.00
C PHE A 565 58.71 47.34 64.38
N ASN A 566 58.22 47.85 65.52
CA ASN A 566 56.81 47.72 65.90
C ASN A 566 55.87 48.42 64.92
N LEU A 567 56.28 49.52 64.29
CA LEU A 567 55.53 50.14 63.20
C LEU A 567 55.51 49.26 61.95
N VAL A 568 56.64 48.65 61.57
CA VAL A 568 56.71 47.70 60.44
C VAL A 568 55.81 46.49 60.69
N LYS A 569 55.77 45.95 61.92
CA LYS A 569 54.90 44.80 62.28
C LYS A 569 53.40 45.05 62.11
N GLN A 570 52.97 46.30 61.95
CA GLN A 570 51.56 46.61 61.69
C GLN A 570 51.14 46.37 60.24
N HIS A 571 52.08 46.19 59.30
CA HIS A 571 51.73 46.06 57.89
C HIS A 571 50.84 44.86 57.56
N PRO A 572 50.88 43.68 58.23
CA PRO A 572 49.93 42.61 57.95
C PRO A 572 48.50 43.02 58.35
N VAL A 573 48.36 43.76 59.46
CA VAL A 573 47.07 44.30 59.93
C VAL A 573 46.56 45.38 58.97
N LYS A 574 47.43 46.29 58.53
CA LYS A 574 47.06 47.32 57.55
C LYS A 574 46.77 46.74 56.17
N GLY A 575 47.47 45.70 55.77
CA GLY A 575 47.18 44.93 54.57
C GLY A 575 45.81 44.26 54.66
N PHE A 576 45.50 43.62 55.79
CA PHE A 576 44.18 43.05 56.04
C PHE A 576 43.07 44.12 55.98
N GLU A 577 43.22 45.26 56.67
CA GLU A 577 42.25 46.35 56.66
C GLU A 577 41.99 46.86 55.23
N LEU A 578 43.05 47.08 54.44
CA LEU A 578 42.96 47.56 53.07
C LEU A 578 42.27 46.57 52.14
N ILE A 579 42.66 45.29 52.20
CA ILE A 579 42.20 44.26 51.27
C ILE A 579 40.82 43.72 51.66
N SER A 580 40.49 43.65 52.94
CA SER A 580 39.18 43.17 53.42
C SER A 580 38.02 44.08 53.01
N ALA A 581 38.29 45.36 52.73
CA ALA A 581 37.33 46.32 52.20
C ALA A 581 36.91 46.03 50.74
N VAL A 582 37.69 45.22 50.01
CA VAL A 582 37.37 44.82 48.63
C VAL A 582 36.47 43.58 48.65
N GLU A 583 35.30 43.66 47.99
CA GLU A 583 34.37 42.53 47.90
C GLU A 583 35.03 41.31 47.23
N GLY A 584 34.90 40.14 47.84
CA GLY A 584 35.51 38.88 47.36
C GLY A 584 36.96 38.65 47.78
N MET A 585 37.61 39.60 48.47
CA MET A 585 39.01 39.51 48.90
C MET A 585 39.20 39.15 50.38
N GLN A 586 38.13 38.82 51.11
CA GLN A 586 38.19 38.61 52.57
C GLN A 586 39.11 37.44 52.96
N ASN A 587 39.14 36.37 52.15
CA ASN A 587 40.03 35.25 52.41
C ASN A 587 41.48 35.58 52.06
N VAL A 588 41.73 36.31 50.97
CA VAL A 588 43.06 36.84 50.62
C VAL A 588 43.57 37.74 51.74
N ALA A 589 42.73 38.65 52.25
CA ALA A 589 43.07 39.53 53.38
C ALA A 589 43.47 38.72 54.62
N LYS A 590 42.73 37.67 54.98
CA LYS A 590 43.08 36.80 56.11
C LYS A 590 44.44 36.12 55.92
N ILE A 591 44.75 35.68 54.71
CA ILE A 591 46.06 35.09 54.41
C ILE A 591 47.16 36.13 54.64
N ILE A 592 46.95 37.35 54.15
CA ILE A 592 47.86 38.49 54.35
C ILE A 592 47.99 38.83 55.84
N LEU A 593 46.93 38.75 56.64
CA LEU A 593 47.00 39.08 58.07
C LEU A 593 48.02 38.22 58.82
N TYR A 594 48.13 36.94 58.46
CA TYR A 594 48.91 35.95 59.19
C TYR A 594 50.20 35.52 58.48
N HIS A 595 50.59 36.17 57.38
CA HIS A 595 51.75 35.74 56.57
C HIS A 595 53.10 35.88 57.30
N HIS A 596 53.15 36.51 58.47
CA HIS A 596 54.32 36.58 59.35
C HIS A 596 54.16 35.80 60.67
N GLU A 597 53.10 35.00 60.79
CA GLU A 597 52.98 34.05 61.89
C GLU A 597 54.00 32.92 61.72
N ARG A 598 54.59 32.50 62.83
CA ARG A 598 55.63 31.46 62.86
C ARG A 598 55.06 30.21 63.48
N TYR A 599 55.50 29.04 63.00
CA TYR A 599 54.99 27.76 63.49
C TYR A 599 55.12 27.60 65.03
N ASP A 600 56.18 28.14 65.62
CA ASP A 600 56.44 28.18 67.08
C ASP A 600 55.62 29.21 67.88
N GLY A 601 54.82 30.04 67.21
CA GLY A 601 54.02 31.14 67.79
C GLY A 601 54.81 32.31 68.31
N LYS A 602 56.04 32.49 67.82
CA LYS A 602 56.82 33.72 68.05
C LYS A 602 56.67 34.74 66.92
N GLY A 603 55.71 34.50 66.02
CA GLY A 603 55.36 35.39 64.92
C GLY A 603 54.47 36.55 65.35
N TYR A 604 53.95 37.28 64.37
CA TYR A 604 53.05 38.41 64.56
C TYR A 604 52.02 38.45 63.42
N PRO A 605 50.86 39.11 63.58
CA PRO A 605 50.45 40.00 64.68
C PRO A 605 49.79 39.33 65.90
N MET A 606 49.33 38.09 65.82
CA MET A 606 48.53 37.41 66.85
C MET A 606 49.30 36.34 67.63
N GLY A 607 50.44 35.86 67.13
CA GLY A 607 51.26 34.83 67.79
C GLY A 607 50.63 33.44 67.71
N LEU A 608 49.95 33.14 66.61
CA LEU A 608 49.29 31.86 66.34
C LEU A 608 50.30 30.72 66.24
N LYS A 609 49.91 29.50 66.64
CA LYS A 609 50.79 28.32 66.65
C LYS A 609 50.28 27.20 65.77
N ASN A 610 51.22 26.46 65.17
CA ASN A 610 50.94 25.23 64.43
C ASN A 610 49.81 25.41 63.38
N ASP A 611 48.72 24.66 63.54
CA ASP A 611 47.59 24.60 62.62
C ASP A 611 46.57 25.74 62.83
N GLU A 612 46.79 26.63 63.81
CA GLU A 612 46.01 27.87 63.96
C GLU A 612 46.31 28.88 62.86
N ILE A 613 47.52 28.80 62.28
CA ILE A 613 47.95 29.64 61.16
C ILE A 613 47.36 29.06 59.88
N PRO A 614 46.66 29.85 59.03
CA PRO A 614 46.21 29.35 57.73
C PRO A 614 47.36 28.76 56.92
N VAL A 615 47.15 27.58 56.33
CA VAL A 615 48.20 26.87 55.59
C VAL A 615 48.76 27.73 54.45
N GLU A 616 47.89 28.53 53.83
CA GLU A 616 48.25 29.48 52.78
C GLU A 616 49.21 30.57 53.28
N SER A 617 49.01 31.07 54.50
CA SER A 617 49.92 32.04 55.13
C SER A 617 51.28 31.42 55.44
N GLN A 618 51.30 30.16 55.85
CA GLN A 618 52.55 29.42 56.09
C GLN A 618 53.33 29.18 54.79
N VAL A 619 52.64 28.97 53.67
CA VAL A 619 53.25 28.87 52.32
C VAL A 619 53.87 30.20 51.91
N ILE A 620 53.18 31.33 52.13
CA ILE A 620 53.74 32.65 51.84
C ILE A 620 54.94 32.93 52.74
N PHE A 621 54.86 32.62 54.03
CA PHE A 621 55.93 32.89 54.99
C PHE A 621 57.26 32.22 54.60
N ILE A 622 57.22 30.94 54.17
CA ILE A 622 58.43 30.24 53.74
C ILE A 622 58.98 30.78 52.42
N ALA A 623 58.10 31.14 51.47
CA ALA A 623 58.49 31.68 50.17
C ALA A 623 59.09 33.08 50.28
N ASP A 624 58.47 33.96 51.08
CA ASP A 624 59.01 35.28 51.42
C ASP A 624 60.36 35.16 52.15
N SER A 625 60.44 34.28 53.15
CA SER A 625 61.71 34.04 53.87
C SER A 625 62.82 33.55 52.93
N PHE A 626 62.51 32.68 51.97
CA PHE A 626 63.47 32.21 50.98
C PHE A 626 63.92 33.32 50.04
N ASP A 627 63.00 34.09 49.45
CA ASP A 627 63.37 35.21 48.57
C ASP A 627 64.16 36.26 49.35
N ALA A 628 63.82 36.53 50.62
CA ALA A 628 64.55 37.44 51.49
C ALA A 628 65.98 36.97 51.80
N MET A 629 66.24 35.66 51.85
CA MET A 629 67.58 35.10 52.05
C MET A 629 68.43 35.13 50.78
N THR A 630 67.82 34.94 49.61
CA THR A 630 68.51 34.74 48.33
C THR A 630 68.60 36.01 47.46
N THR A 631 68.06 37.14 47.93
CA THR A 631 68.14 38.44 47.26
C THR A 631 68.92 39.48 48.06
N ALA A 632 69.44 40.51 47.39
CA ALA A 632 70.22 41.57 48.04
C ALA A 632 69.28 42.55 48.78
N ARG A 633 69.61 42.90 50.03
CA ARG A 633 68.82 43.81 50.89
C ARG A 633 69.71 44.84 51.59
N PRO A 634 69.19 45.98 52.11
CA PRO A 634 69.98 47.05 52.75
C PRO A 634 70.94 46.56 53.84
N TYR A 635 70.49 45.59 54.63
CA TYR A 635 71.23 45.02 55.76
C TYR A 635 72.07 43.79 55.41
N ARG A 636 71.92 43.24 54.20
CA ARG A 636 72.60 42.02 53.74
C ARG A 636 73.07 42.21 52.30
N LYS A 637 74.31 42.70 52.17
CA LYS A 637 74.94 43.02 50.88
C LYS A 637 75.29 41.79 50.02
N VAL A 638 75.47 40.62 50.64
CA VAL A 638 75.76 39.36 49.94
C VAL A 638 74.57 38.40 50.18
N PRO A 639 73.77 38.08 49.14
CA PRO A 639 72.70 37.10 49.26
C PRO A 639 73.24 35.70 49.55
N MET A 640 72.44 34.87 50.24
CA MET A 640 72.78 33.46 50.41
C MET A 640 72.64 32.72 49.08
N SER A 641 73.47 31.71 48.86
CA SER A 641 73.23 30.73 47.80
C SER A 641 71.95 29.93 48.09
N PHE A 642 71.32 29.35 47.06
CA PHE A 642 70.12 28.55 47.25
C PHE A 642 70.39 27.35 48.18
N ALA A 643 71.57 26.74 48.10
CA ALA A 643 71.97 25.63 48.98
C ALA A 643 72.00 26.06 50.46
N GLU A 644 72.59 27.23 50.76
CA GLU A 644 72.62 27.78 52.13
C GLU A 644 71.22 28.14 52.64
N ALA A 645 70.38 28.75 51.78
CA ALA A 645 69.00 29.08 52.14
C ALA A 645 68.16 27.83 52.43
N LEU A 646 68.34 26.74 51.68
CA LEU A 646 67.66 25.47 51.91
C LEU A 646 68.11 24.80 53.22
N GLU A 647 69.41 24.83 53.55
CA GLU A 647 69.90 24.34 54.84
C GLU A 647 69.34 25.17 56.01
N GLU A 648 69.20 26.49 55.84
CA GLU A 648 68.58 27.35 56.85
C GLU A 648 67.08 27.06 57.03
N ILE A 649 66.33 26.83 55.95
CA ILE A 649 64.92 26.38 56.01
C ILE A 649 64.82 25.05 56.77
N LYS A 650 65.69 24.10 56.45
CA LYS A 650 65.74 22.79 57.11
C LYS A 650 66.06 22.91 58.60
N ARG A 651 67.04 23.74 58.97
CA ARG A 651 67.41 24.03 60.36
C ARG A 651 66.26 24.68 61.14
N CYS A 652 65.48 25.52 60.46
CA CYS A 652 64.32 26.23 61.01
C CYS A 652 62.99 25.44 60.94
N SER A 653 63.01 24.20 60.42
CA SER A 653 61.85 23.32 60.39
C SER A 653 61.35 23.01 61.81
N SER A 654 60.03 22.94 61.99
CA SER A 654 59.35 22.78 63.29
C SER A 654 59.54 23.94 64.28
N THR A 655 60.21 25.03 63.89
CA THR A 655 60.30 26.27 64.67
C THR A 655 59.72 27.44 63.92
N GLN A 656 60.42 27.97 62.91
CA GLN A 656 59.89 29.05 62.08
C GLN A 656 58.84 28.51 61.10
N PHE A 657 59.16 27.39 60.46
CA PHE A 657 58.39 26.82 59.38
C PHE A 657 57.69 25.52 59.81
N ASN A 658 56.49 25.29 59.28
CA ASN A 658 55.82 24.01 59.40
C ASN A 658 56.67 22.92 58.72
N PRO A 659 56.95 21.79 59.41
CA PRO A 659 57.83 20.76 58.87
C PRO A 659 57.36 20.18 57.54
N LYS A 660 56.04 20.01 57.34
CA LYS A 660 55.50 19.46 56.08
C LYS A 660 55.66 20.44 54.92
N ILE A 661 55.43 21.74 55.18
CA ILE A 661 55.59 22.79 54.17
C ILE A 661 57.07 22.98 53.83
N ALA A 662 57.96 22.92 54.83
CA ALA A 662 59.40 23.02 54.62
C ALA A 662 59.94 21.87 53.77
N GLU A 663 59.50 20.64 54.02
CA GLU A 663 59.86 19.47 53.20
C GLU A 663 59.44 19.66 51.74
N VAL A 664 58.16 20.00 51.49
CA VAL A 664 57.65 20.23 50.14
C VAL A 664 58.37 21.39 49.44
N PHE A 665 58.67 22.47 50.16
CA PHE A 665 59.40 23.61 49.59
C PHE A 665 60.82 23.22 49.16
N ILE A 666 61.54 22.48 50.01
CA ILE A 666 62.89 22.00 49.70
C ILE A 666 62.88 21.12 48.44
N ASP A 667 61.90 20.23 48.33
CA ASP A 667 61.76 19.35 47.16
C ASP A 667 61.50 20.15 45.88
N ILE A 668 60.66 21.18 45.92
CA ILE A 668 60.38 22.03 44.74
C ILE A 668 61.66 22.73 44.25
N ILE A 669 62.41 23.37 45.16
CA ILE A 669 63.62 24.11 44.78
C ILE A 669 64.73 23.17 44.28
N LYS A 670 64.90 21.99 44.87
CA LYS A 670 65.88 21.00 44.40
C LYS A 670 65.57 20.52 42.99
N ASN A 671 64.30 20.21 42.70
CA ASN A 671 63.88 19.81 41.37
C ASN A 671 64.10 20.93 40.34
N ASP A 672 63.80 22.19 40.69
CA ASP A 672 64.07 23.35 39.81
C ASP A 672 65.59 23.50 39.52
N LEU A 673 66.46 23.23 40.51
CA LEU A 673 67.91 23.26 40.34
C LEU A 673 68.46 22.10 39.48
N GLU A 674 67.83 20.92 39.52
CA GLU A 674 68.22 19.75 38.72
C GLU A 674 67.78 19.85 37.25
N VAL A 675 66.67 20.53 36.97
CA VAL A 675 66.13 20.72 35.61
C VAL A 675 66.83 21.85 34.84
N GLY A 676 67.66 22.67 35.51
CA GLY A 676 68.48 23.70 34.89
C GLY A 676 67.64 24.85 34.32
N ILE A 677 67.17 25.72 35.20
CA ILE A 677 66.70 27.08 34.84
C ILE A 677 67.89 28.03 34.79
#